data_AF-A0A7C7SWN7-F1
#
_entry.id   AF-A0A7C7SWN7-F1
#
_cell.length_a   1.000
_cell.length_b   1.000
_cell.length_c   1.000
_cell.angle_alpha   90.00
_cell.angle_beta   90.00
_cell.angle_gamma   90.00
#
_symmetry.space_group_name_H-M   'P 1'
#
loop_
_entity.id
_entity.type
_entity.pdbx_description
1 polymer ?
#
loop_
_entity_poly.entity_id
_entity_poly.type
_entity_poly.pdbx_seq_one_letter_code
_entity_poly.pdbx_strand_id
1 'polypeptide(L)'
;MTRLLLRHFILLAALELGSFECQAIAEDARPDFECRFTELPIEIDGVGDDEAWKTAQLIDHFYLPWLGEESRPARTTTRSRLLWDREHLYFMAEMQDADLFADITEHDGDIWNNDVFELFFKPAADKTGYYEFEISPQGAVLDIFIPKRDKDLRRYFKTFEFHIEAKVKLNGTLNQRDDKDDGWVVEGKIPWRDFVKTGGRPNVNERWHFALCRYDYSREFDGPELSTSAPLASKDVADFHLTEDYSILRFTGWEEKYASSQPSGNKLANIRANLSNTKSRVVGSPDPAPPYRVRRVLENLKLSLPIFVATEPGARRLWFIDQEKSYGASRLCRTSNDPQSGDFDTQLEFGDAVATSLAFHPLFTKNGYLYVGLNSKEDDTEKMSRIVRYRVDLASPNRLDLKSKREIIKWASNGHNGVAIAFGLDGMLYVTSGDGTSDSDTNLTGQGLDHLLAKVLRIDVDHPDEGRSYSVPKDNPFVGQANVRPETWAYGLRNPWRMSVDARTGDVWVGNNGQDLWEQVYRIERGANYGWSVYEGSHPFYANRKLGPHPATKPTLEHPHSEARSLTGGIVYYGKRFPKLRGVYIYGDHSTGKIWGAKVESKKVVWHEELANTMLHITSFAADSEGELLISDHRGNNEGGFYTLEVNPPNKTAALFPTKLSESGLFAAVENHRMQPGLIPYTVNSPLWSDGAYKERYLALPAADPSLEFTASRSWNFPNTTVIVKSFALEIEEGNPASRRWIETRFLTRQDDEWVGYSYRWNRQQTDATLVSRDGSDVVFEVSTEDGELRHKKWRYPSRAECMVCHSRAANFVLGLSTLQLNVEHDFGDTKVNQLHAFEQLGVLRMNWINDVKAAARAEWKKDGKTDAEIAKLLGSEKQRIPPTANLLSKRASEYPRLVDPYDIKQDLTTRARSYLHANCAQCHVGAGGGNSLMNLDFAASLDKMNVIDVVPLHNKFGINDAKLISPGQTDHSVLLHRIRTRDLGKMPPLASEDVDHRAVHLFRDWIVQMESTDAAR
;
A
#
# COMPACT_ATOMS: atom_id res chain seq x y z
N MET A 1 -3.05 -66.38 -30.31
CA MET A 1 -3.62 -67.73 -30.07
C MET A 1 -3.13 -68.21 -28.72
N THR A 2 -3.93 -68.70 -27.75
CA THR A 2 -5.40 -68.71 -27.61
C THR A 2 -5.74 -68.96 -26.13
N ARG A 3 -6.52 -68.06 -25.49
CA ARG A 3 -7.30 -68.17 -24.22
C ARG A 3 -7.66 -66.72 -23.80
N LEU A 4 -8.88 -66.30 -23.43
CA LEU A 4 -10.23 -66.90 -23.41
C LEU A 4 -10.41 -68.08 -22.45
N LEU A 5 -11.48 -68.18 -21.64
CA LEU A 5 -12.69 -67.36 -21.44
C LEU A 5 -13.23 -67.64 -20.02
N LEU A 6 -13.47 -66.62 -19.18
CA LEU A 6 -14.73 -66.46 -18.42
C LEU A 6 -14.81 -65.07 -17.75
N ARG A 7 -15.59 -64.17 -18.37
CA ARG A 7 -16.07 -62.89 -17.82
C ARG A 7 -17.51 -62.73 -18.31
N HIS A 8 -18.49 -62.61 -17.41
CA HIS A 8 -19.75 -61.83 -17.50
C HIS A 8 -20.94 -62.47 -16.76
N PHE A 9 -21.87 -61.60 -16.36
CA PHE A 9 -23.14 -61.81 -15.65
C PHE A 9 -22.98 -62.06 -14.12
N ILE A 10 -23.68 -61.34 -13.23
CA ILE A 10 -24.92 -60.52 -13.39
C ILE A 10 -24.78 -59.11 -12.77
N LEU A 11 -25.43 -58.13 -13.41
CA LEU A 11 -25.75 -56.78 -12.90
C LEU A 11 -27.26 -56.74 -12.53
N LEU A 12 -27.67 -55.86 -11.60
CA LEU A 12 -29.08 -55.46 -11.29
C LEU A 12 -29.97 -56.44 -10.47
N ALA A 13 -29.93 -56.27 -9.13
CA ALA A 13 -31.10 -56.06 -8.25
C ALA A 13 -30.55 -55.64 -6.86
N ALA A 14 -31.06 -54.61 -6.15
CA ALA A 14 -32.25 -53.80 -6.35
C ALA A 14 -31.95 -52.29 -6.18
N LEU A 15 -32.74 -51.44 -6.84
CA LEU A 15 -33.05 -50.12 -6.28
C LEU A 15 -34.15 -50.32 -5.23
N GLU A 16 -33.90 -49.97 -3.98
CA GLU A 16 -34.94 -49.39 -3.13
C GLU A 16 -34.33 -48.46 -2.07
N LEU A 17 -35.16 -47.54 -1.58
CA LEU A 17 -34.76 -46.31 -0.90
C LEU A 17 -34.00 -46.55 0.42
N GLY A 18 -32.83 -45.91 0.53
CA GLY A 18 -32.08 -45.82 1.78
C GLY A 18 -30.93 -44.83 1.64
N SER A 19 -31.20 -43.54 1.86
CA SER A 19 -30.13 -42.58 2.15
C SER A 19 -29.55 -42.94 3.52
N PHE A 20 -28.51 -43.76 3.53
CA PHE A 20 -27.67 -43.92 4.71
C PHE A 20 -26.97 -42.57 4.96
N GLU A 21 -27.60 -41.74 5.79
CA GLU A 21 -26.89 -40.73 6.56
C GLU A 21 -25.90 -41.49 7.44
N CYS A 22 -24.63 -41.54 7.01
CA CYS A 22 -23.54 -41.88 7.90
C CYS A 22 -23.54 -40.82 9.00
N GLN A 23 -23.91 -41.21 10.22
CA GLN A 23 -23.91 -40.30 11.36
C GLN A 23 -22.46 -40.01 11.75
N ALA A 24 -21.91 -38.95 11.15
CA ALA A 24 -20.59 -38.43 11.47
C ALA A 24 -20.48 -38.19 12.99
N ILE A 25 -19.33 -38.54 13.56
CA ILE A 25 -19.08 -38.38 14.99
C ILE A 25 -19.16 -36.89 15.36
N ALA A 26 -19.92 -36.56 16.42
CA ALA A 26 -20.04 -35.19 16.92
C ALA A 26 -18.66 -34.61 17.29
N GLU A 27 -18.44 -33.33 17.02
CA GLU A 27 -17.11 -32.69 17.16
C GLU A 27 -16.52 -32.86 18.58
N ASP A 28 -17.33 -32.65 19.62
CA ASP A 28 -16.94 -32.80 21.03
C ASP A 28 -16.66 -34.26 21.47
N ALA A 29 -16.94 -35.25 20.61
CA ALA A 29 -16.70 -36.67 20.89
C ALA A 29 -15.46 -37.25 20.18
N ARG A 30 -14.72 -36.43 19.42
CA ARG A 30 -13.49 -36.84 18.71
C ARG A 30 -12.28 -36.82 19.65
N PRO A 31 -11.29 -37.70 19.46
CA PRO A 31 -9.97 -37.54 20.08
C PRO A 31 -9.33 -36.20 19.69
N ASP A 32 -8.76 -35.49 20.66
CA ASP A 32 -8.10 -34.18 20.50
C ASP A 32 -6.59 -34.31 20.75
N PHE A 33 -5.80 -33.94 19.74
CA PHE A 33 -4.34 -34.03 19.72
C PHE A 33 -3.71 -32.65 19.47
N GLU A 34 -2.46 -32.45 19.90
CA GLU A 34 -1.73 -31.19 19.82
C GLU A 34 -0.57 -31.27 18.82
N CYS A 35 -0.61 -30.45 17.78
CA CYS A 35 0.58 -30.09 17.02
C CYS A 35 1.23 -28.88 17.72
N ARG A 36 2.42 -29.07 18.30
CA ARG A 36 3.05 -28.05 19.17
C ARG A 36 4.05 -27.19 18.41
N PHE A 37 3.99 -25.88 18.64
CA PHE A 37 4.91 -24.94 17.99
C PHE A 37 6.33 -25.05 18.55
N THR A 38 7.33 -25.03 17.68
CA THR A 38 8.76 -25.05 18.03
C THR A 38 9.53 -23.93 17.32
N GLU A 39 10.55 -23.39 17.98
CA GLU A 39 11.63 -22.61 17.34
C GLU A 39 13.00 -23.31 17.42
N LEU A 40 13.05 -24.47 18.09
CA LEU A 40 14.23 -25.35 18.07
C LEU A 40 14.41 -25.91 16.64
N PRO A 41 15.65 -26.03 16.16
CA PRO A 41 15.91 -26.68 14.87
C PRO A 41 15.47 -28.15 14.91
N ILE A 42 15.18 -28.68 13.72
CA ILE A 42 14.96 -30.11 13.46
C ILE A 42 15.78 -30.45 12.22
N GLU A 43 16.66 -31.44 12.30
CA GLU A 43 17.37 -32.00 11.15
C GLU A 43 16.59 -33.20 10.63
N ILE A 44 16.20 -33.19 9.34
CA ILE A 44 15.44 -34.31 8.77
C ILE A 44 16.44 -35.38 8.33
N ASP A 45 16.72 -36.35 9.21
CA ASP A 45 17.68 -37.43 8.96
C ASP A 45 17.09 -38.85 9.18
N GLY A 46 15.90 -38.94 9.78
CA GLY A 46 15.21 -40.21 10.06
C GLY A 46 15.58 -40.82 11.41
N VAL A 47 16.24 -40.08 12.30
CA VAL A 47 16.62 -40.54 13.65
C VAL A 47 15.65 -40.02 14.71
N GLY A 48 15.22 -38.76 14.61
CA GLY A 48 14.27 -38.15 15.54
C GLY A 48 14.80 -37.96 16.98
N ASP A 49 16.11 -37.80 17.17
CA ASP A 49 16.73 -37.56 18.49
C ASP A 49 16.84 -36.07 18.89
N ASP A 50 16.42 -35.15 18.01
CA ASP A 50 16.32 -33.71 18.25
C ASP A 50 15.57 -33.32 19.54
N GLU A 51 16.06 -32.26 20.20
CA GLU A 51 15.42 -31.70 21.41
C GLU A 51 13.97 -31.24 21.17
N ALA A 52 13.62 -30.89 19.92
CA ALA A 52 12.27 -30.50 19.55
C ALA A 52 11.26 -31.64 19.78
N TRP A 53 11.59 -32.88 19.40
CA TRP A 53 10.67 -34.03 19.47
C TRP A 53 10.30 -34.41 20.90
N LYS A 54 11.17 -34.15 21.87
CA LYS A 54 10.89 -34.32 23.31
C LYS A 54 9.75 -33.42 23.80
N THR A 55 9.37 -32.41 23.02
CA THR A 55 8.27 -31.49 23.34
C THR A 55 6.94 -31.85 22.69
N ALA A 56 6.94 -32.70 21.66
CA ALA A 56 5.74 -33.10 20.93
C ALA A 56 4.79 -33.95 21.81
N GLN A 57 3.52 -34.06 21.40
CA GLN A 57 2.65 -35.10 21.94
C GLN A 57 2.97 -36.43 21.26
N LEU A 58 3.03 -37.51 22.05
CA LEU A 58 3.10 -38.88 21.52
C LEU A 58 1.71 -39.34 21.08
N ILE A 59 1.63 -39.89 19.87
CA ILE A 59 0.43 -40.51 19.28
C ILE A 59 0.78 -41.99 19.06
N ASP A 60 0.32 -42.87 19.95
CA ASP A 60 0.66 -44.30 19.98
C ASP A 60 -0.55 -45.24 19.96
N HIS A 61 -1.77 -44.70 19.87
CA HIS A 61 -3.00 -45.48 19.79
C HIS A 61 -3.40 -45.78 18.34
N PHE A 62 -2.72 -46.75 17.73
CA PHE A 62 -3.04 -47.27 16.39
C PHE A 62 -3.87 -48.56 16.49
N TYR A 63 -5.03 -48.58 15.81
CA TYR A 63 -6.02 -49.65 15.95
C TYR A 63 -6.89 -49.83 14.69
N LEU A 64 -7.75 -50.85 14.72
CA LEU A 64 -8.65 -51.25 13.62
C LEU A 64 -10.12 -50.94 13.96
N PRO A 65 -10.63 -49.72 13.68
CA PRO A 65 -12.02 -49.33 14.01
C PRO A 65 -13.11 -50.05 13.20
N TRP A 66 -12.88 -50.34 11.92
CA TRP A 66 -13.88 -50.95 11.02
C TRP A 66 -14.29 -52.39 11.40
N LEU A 67 -13.60 -53.01 12.36
CA LEU A 67 -13.98 -54.30 12.96
C LEU A 67 -15.16 -54.18 13.94
N GLY A 68 -15.64 -52.97 14.25
CA GLY A 68 -16.83 -52.74 15.07
C GLY A 68 -16.64 -53.25 16.51
N GLU A 69 -17.45 -54.23 16.94
CA GLU A 69 -17.34 -54.82 18.29
C GLU A 69 -16.05 -55.62 18.48
N GLU A 70 -15.39 -56.04 17.39
CA GLU A 70 -14.08 -56.73 17.41
C GLU A 70 -12.90 -55.75 17.23
N SER A 71 -13.14 -54.45 17.40
CA SER A 71 -12.08 -53.44 17.30
C SER A 71 -10.96 -53.68 18.33
N ARG A 72 -9.72 -53.65 17.84
CA ARG A 72 -8.51 -53.99 18.59
C ARG A 72 -7.33 -53.12 18.17
N PRO A 73 -6.30 -52.97 19.01
CA PRO A 73 -5.01 -52.44 18.60
C PRO A 73 -4.40 -53.17 17.39
N ALA A 74 -3.51 -52.48 16.68
CA ALA A 74 -2.59 -53.10 15.74
C ALA A 74 -1.70 -54.14 16.45
N ARG A 75 -1.22 -55.14 15.70
CA ARG A 75 -0.31 -56.21 16.15
C ARG A 75 1.10 -55.68 16.36
N THR A 76 1.51 -54.75 15.49
CA THR A 76 2.79 -54.04 15.54
C THR A 76 2.61 -52.65 16.15
N THR A 77 3.66 -52.16 16.82
CA THR A 77 3.63 -50.83 17.45
C THR A 77 3.90 -49.74 16.41
N THR A 78 3.10 -48.67 16.44
CA THR A 78 3.36 -47.42 15.71
C THR A 78 3.32 -46.25 16.70
N ARG A 79 4.32 -45.37 16.65
CA ARG A 79 4.43 -44.17 17.50
C ARG A 79 4.73 -42.96 16.66
N SER A 80 3.85 -41.97 16.64
CA SER A 80 4.04 -40.74 15.87
C SER A 80 4.08 -39.49 16.74
N ARG A 81 4.69 -38.43 16.22
CA ARG A 81 4.77 -37.08 16.80
C ARG A 81 4.57 -36.05 15.71
N LEU A 82 3.89 -34.95 16.04
CA LEU A 82 3.66 -33.80 15.16
C LEU A 82 4.14 -32.52 15.83
N LEU A 83 4.87 -31.69 15.08
CA LEU A 83 5.34 -30.36 15.49
C LEU A 83 5.10 -29.37 14.35
N TRP A 84 5.16 -28.07 14.63
CA TRP A 84 5.12 -27.06 13.58
C TRP A 84 5.98 -25.85 13.91
N ASP A 85 6.37 -25.12 12.87
CA ASP A 85 6.99 -23.81 13.01
C ASP A 85 6.38 -22.78 12.03
N ARG A 86 7.10 -21.69 11.77
CA ARG A 86 6.68 -20.59 10.90
C ARG A 86 6.60 -20.99 9.43
N GLU A 87 7.34 -22.03 9.03
CA GLU A 87 7.57 -22.43 7.63
C GLU A 87 7.05 -23.84 7.32
N HIS A 88 7.07 -24.77 8.28
CA HIS A 88 6.74 -26.17 8.07
C HIS A 88 5.79 -26.78 9.12
N LEU A 89 5.07 -27.82 8.69
CA LEU A 89 4.55 -28.89 9.52
C LEU A 89 5.59 -30.01 9.56
N TYR A 90 5.93 -30.52 10.74
CA TYR A 90 6.87 -31.62 10.94
C TYR A 90 6.15 -32.88 11.41
N PHE A 91 6.59 -34.03 10.92
CA PHE A 91 6.10 -35.33 11.34
C PHE A 91 7.24 -36.32 11.57
N MET A 92 7.01 -37.25 12.47
CA MET A 92 7.91 -38.36 12.78
C MET A 92 7.05 -39.58 13.11
N ALA A 93 7.44 -40.77 12.64
CA ALA A 93 6.83 -42.03 13.05
C ALA A 93 7.88 -43.15 13.20
N GLU A 94 7.85 -43.82 14.36
CA GLU A 94 8.58 -45.06 14.67
C GLU A 94 7.60 -46.23 14.47
N MET A 95 7.95 -47.20 13.63
CA MET A 95 7.10 -48.34 13.28
C MET A 95 7.85 -49.64 13.47
N GLN A 96 7.33 -50.50 14.34
CA GLN A 96 7.81 -51.87 14.48
C GLN A 96 7.37 -52.68 13.27
N ASP A 97 8.29 -53.36 12.61
CA ASP A 97 8.02 -54.21 11.45
C ASP A 97 9.00 -55.39 11.46
N ALA A 98 8.56 -56.55 10.98
CA ALA A 98 9.35 -57.79 11.06
C ALA A 98 9.89 -58.26 9.71
N ASP A 99 9.34 -57.78 8.58
CA ASP A 99 9.76 -58.19 7.24
C ASP A 99 9.52 -57.08 6.19
N LEU A 100 10.34 -56.03 6.24
CA LEU A 100 10.17 -54.77 5.52
C LEU A 100 9.98 -54.95 4.01
N PHE A 101 8.90 -54.36 3.47
CA PHE A 101 8.47 -54.47 2.09
C PHE A 101 8.13 -53.11 1.47
N ALA A 102 9.00 -52.63 0.59
CA ALA A 102 8.68 -51.56 -0.35
C ALA A 102 9.50 -51.70 -1.63
N ASP A 103 8.88 -52.18 -2.71
CA ASP A 103 9.49 -52.37 -4.03
C ASP A 103 9.13 -51.28 -5.05
N ILE A 104 8.17 -50.40 -4.73
CA ILE A 104 7.80 -49.23 -5.52
C ILE A 104 8.76 -48.08 -5.19
N THR A 105 9.28 -47.39 -6.23
CA THR A 105 10.36 -46.39 -6.10
C THR A 105 10.02 -45.03 -6.70
N GLU A 106 8.97 -44.96 -7.51
CA GLU A 106 8.51 -43.75 -8.17
C GLU A 106 7.77 -42.79 -7.23
N HIS A 107 7.97 -41.48 -7.46
CA HIS A 107 7.16 -40.44 -6.85
C HIS A 107 5.74 -40.46 -7.43
N ASP A 108 4.75 -40.41 -6.54
CA ASP A 108 3.34 -40.69 -6.78
C ASP A 108 3.10 -42.05 -7.46
N GLY A 109 3.84 -43.07 -7.01
CA GLY A 109 3.52 -44.46 -7.26
C GLY A 109 2.26 -44.91 -6.51
N ASP A 110 1.76 -46.09 -6.84
CA ASP A 110 0.68 -46.73 -6.07
C ASP A 110 1.28 -47.36 -4.77
N ILE A 111 1.95 -46.57 -3.91
CA ILE A 111 2.83 -47.08 -2.83
C ILE A 111 2.08 -47.75 -1.66
N TRP A 112 0.78 -47.51 -1.51
CA TRP A 112 -0.14 -48.27 -0.63
C TRP A 112 -0.23 -49.79 -0.91
N ASN A 113 0.43 -50.31 -1.95
CA ASN A 113 0.61 -51.75 -2.16
C ASN A 113 1.84 -52.34 -1.43
N ASN A 114 2.54 -51.50 -0.67
CA ASN A 114 3.72 -51.81 0.14
C ASN A 114 3.48 -51.38 1.60
N ASP A 115 4.45 -51.62 2.48
CA ASP A 115 4.46 -50.95 3.78
C ASP A 115 4.50 -49.44 3.58
N VAL A 116 3.59 -48.73 4.25
CA VAL A 116 3.46 -47.29 4.08
C VAL A 116 2.92 -46.63 5.35
N PHE A 117 3.41 -45.42 5.62
CA PHE A 117 2.88 -44.52 6.63
C PHE A 117 2.21 -43.33 5.94
N GLU A 118 0.98 -43.02 6.35
CA GLU A 118 0.12 -42.08 5.65
C GLU A 118 -0.36 -40.97 6.60
N LEU A 119 -0.36 -39.74 6.12
CA LEU A 119 -0.79 -38.56 6.85
C LEU A 119 -1.92 -37.85 6.11
N PHE A 120 -3.11 -37.86 6.70
CA PHE A 120 -4.28 -37.17 6.18
C PHE A 120 -4.53 -35.88 6.93
N PHE A 121 -4.67 -34.77 6.21
CA PHE A 121 -4.98 -33.46 6.80
C PHE A 121 -6.17 -32.82 6.09
N LYS A 122 -7.24 -32.53 6.84
CA LYS A 122 -8.41 -31.76 6.41
C LYS A 122 -8.44 -30.42 7.19
N PRO A 123 -7.96 -29.32 6.59
CA PRO A 123 -7.75 -28.06 7.31
C PRO A 123 -8.99 -27.33 7.83
N ALA A 124 -10.20 -27.67 7.38
CA ALA A 124 -11.43 -27.09 7.90
C ALA A 124 -12.57 -28.11 7.89
N ALA A 125 -13.25 -28.26 9.03
CA ALA A 125 -14.33 -29.22 9.22
C ALA A 125 -15.49 -29.03 8.22
N ASP A 126 -15.84 -27.78 7.92
CA ASP A 126 -16.97 -27.39 7.06
C ASP A 126 -16.65 -27.37 5.56
N LYS A 127 -15.39 -27.64 5.17
CA LYS A 127 -14.95 -27.69 3.77
C LYS A 127 -14.68 -29.12 3.32
N THR A 128 -14.59 -29.32 2.01
CA THR A 128 -14.43 -30.66 1.41
C THR A 128 -12.99 -31.01 1.04
N GLY A 129 -12.08 -30.02 1.02
CA GLY A 129 -10.69 -30.23 0.62
C GLY A 129 -9.84 -30.82 1.73
N TYR A 130 -9.05 -31.83 1.38
CA TYR A 130 -8.07 -32.46 2.27
C TYR A 130 -6.82 -32.87 1.49
N TYR A 131 -5.79 -33.26 2.24
CA TYR A 131 -4.49 -33.70 1.76
C TYR A 131 -4.21 -35.10 2.27
N GLU A 132 -3.39 -35.79 1.50
CA GLU A 132 -2.84 -37.11 1.78
C GLU A 132 -1.38 -37.07 1.38
N PHE A 133 -0.53 -37.59 2.27
CA PHE A 133 0.91 -37.72 2.10
C PHE A 133 1.29 -39.13 2.54
N GLU A 134 1.94 -39.89 1.68
CA GLU A 134 2.36 -41.26 1.99
C GLU A 134 3.89 -41.36 1.91
N ILE A 135 4.51 -42.14 2.80
CA ILE A 135 5.95 -42.44 2.76
C ILE A 135 6.16 -43.93 3.03
N SER A 136 6.93 -44.62 2.18
CA SER A 136 7.29 -46.04 2.35
C SER A 136 8.69 -46.23 2.96
N PRO A 137 9.04 -47.43 3.47
CA PRO A 137 10.41 -47.78 3.89
C PRO A 137 11.50 -47.54 2.83
N GLN A 138 11.14 -47.56 1.54
CA GLN A 138 12.05 -47.26 0.43
C GLN A 138 12.34 -45.74 0.30
N GLY A 139 11.61 -44.88 1.02
CA GLY A 139 11.66 -43.43 0.89
C GLY A 139 10.93 -42.90 -0.35
N ALA A 140 10.06 -43.71 -0.97
CA ALA A 140 9.14 -43.22 -2.00
C ALA A 140 8.01 -42.40 -1.33
N VAL A 141 7.49 -41.41 -2.06
CA VAL A 141 6.49 -40.45 -1.57
C VAL A 141 5.33 -40.35 -2.54
N LEU A 142 4.10 -40.28 -2.01
CA LEU A 142 2.92 -39.76 -2.70
C LEU A 142 2.51 -38.45 -2.03
N ASP A 143 2.18 -37.43 -2.82
CA ASP A 143 1.52 -36.23 -2.31
C ASP A 143 0.33 -35.79 -3.17
N ILE A 144 -0.78 -35.47 -2.51
CA ILE A 144 -2.03 -35.20 -3.21
C ILE A 144 -2.92 -34.22 -2.45
N PHE A 145 -3.54 -33.32 -3.21
CA PHE A 145 -4.65 -32.49 -2.73
C PHE A 145 -5.95 -32.95 -3.38
N ILE A 146 -6.89 -33.37 -2.55
CA ILE A 146 -8.19 -33.87 -2.96
C ILE A 146 -9.24 -32.80 -2.62
N PRO A 147 -9.79 -32.05 -3.61
CA PRO A 147 -10.69 -30.92 -3.35
C PRO A 147 -12.06 -31.33 -2.77
N LYS A 148 -12.43 -32.60 -2.96
CA LYS A 148 -13.60 -33.28 -2.40
C LYS A 148 -13.41 -34.79 -2.57
N ARG A 149 -13.94 -35.61 -1.66
CA ARG A 149 -13.97 -37.08 -1.84
C ARG A 149 -14.65 -37.43 -3.17
N ASP A 150 -14.04 -38.31 -3.95
CA ASP A 150 -14.52 -38.73 -5.27
C ASP A 150 -14.07 -40.17 -5.55
N LYS A 151 -14.73 -40.87 -6.49
CA LYS A 151 -14.54 -42.33 -6.73
C LYS A 151 -13.28 -42.69 -7.53
N ASP A 152 -12.58 -41.68 -8.03
CA ASP A 152 -11.36 -41.85 -8.82
C ASP A 152 -10.41 -40.71 -8.42
N LEU A 153 -9.53 -41.01 -7.47
CA LEU A 153 -8.56 -40.07 -6.92
C LEU A 153 -7.35 -39.87 -7.83
N ARG A 154 -7.05 -40.83 -8.72
CA ARG A 154 -5.91 -40.76 -9.66
C ARG A 154 -5.96 -39.53 -10.57
N ARG A 155 -7.14 -38.94 -10.80
CA ARG A 155 -7.28 -37.66 -11.53
C ARG A 155 -6.59 -36.45 -10.86
N TYR A 156 -6.29 -36.53 -9.56
CA TYR A 156 -5.70 -35.45 -8.77
C TYR A 156 -4.17 -35.58 -8.63
N PHE A 157 -3.60 -36.73 -8.98
CA PHE A 157 -2.15 -36.99 -8.98
C PHE A 157 -1.47 -35.98 -9.92
N LYS A 158 -0.34 -35.40 -9.50
CA LYS A 158 0.48 -34.47 -10.31
C LYS A 158 -0.29 -33.22 -10.79
N THR A 159 -1.42 -32.89 -10.16
CA THR A 159 -2.19 -31.65 -10.45
C THR A 159 -1.72 -30.43 -9.65
N PHE A 160 -0.81 -30.65 -8.72
CA PHE A 160 -0.10 -29.63 -7.95
C PHE A 160 1.34 -30.10 -7.73
N GLU A 161 2.20 -29.16 -7.36
CA GLU A 161 3.64 -29.37 -7.15
C GLU A 161 3.91 -29.13 -5.67
N PHE A 162 4.27 -30.21 -4.98
CA PHE A 162 4.54 -30.26 -3.54
C PHE A 162 6.06 -30.30 -3.29
N HIS A 163 6.44 -30.02 -2.05
CA HIS A 163 7.83 -29.82 -1.63
C HIS A 163 8.07 -30.49 -0.26
N ILE A 164 7.33 -31.55 0.05
CA ILE A 164 7.55 -32.41 1.21
C ILE A 164 8.98 -32.99 1.16
N GLU A 165 9.66 -32.97 2.29
CA GLU A 165 10.93 -33.67 2.47
C GLU A 165 10.76 -34.72 3.57
N ALA A 166 11.13 -35.97 3.27
CA ALA A 166 11.17 -37.06 4.24
C ALA A 166 12.51 -37.80 4.16
N LYS A 167 12.97 -38.34 5.29
CA LYS A 167 14.04 -39.33 5.40
C LYS A 167 13.53 -40.55 6.15
N VAL A 168 14.06 -41.69 5.74
CA VAL A 168 13.73 -42.98 6.32
C VAL A 168 15.00 -43.66 6.82
N LYS A 169 14.93 -44.22 8.02
CA LYS A 169 15.97 -45.03 8.62
C LYS A 169 15.42 -46.41 8.93
N LEU A 170 16.02 -47.43 8.34
CA LEU A 170 15.65 -48.82 8.56
C LEU A 170 16.42 -49.40 9.75
N ASN A 171 15.75 -50.21 10.55
CA ASN A 171 16.35 -51.11 11.53
C ASN A 171 16.07 -52.56 11.08
N GLY A 172 16.67 -52.92 9.95
CA GLY A 172 16.34 -54.12 9.18
C GLY A 172 16.93 -54.10 7.76
N THR A 173 16.55 -55.06 6.91
CA THR A 173 16.99 -55.10 5.50
C THR A 173 15.82 -55.12 4.51
N LEU A 174 15.72 -54.04 3.71
CA LEU A 174 14.58 -53.80 2.84
C LEU A 174 14.39 -54.91 1.78
N ASN A 175 13.15 -55.38 1.65
CA ASN A 175 12.70 -56.40 0.71
C ASN A 175 13.30 -57.80 0.91
N GLN A 176 14.02 -58.07 2.00
CA GLN A 176 14.55 -59.41 2.31
C GLN A 176 13.56 -60.23 3.15
N ARG A 177 12.33 -60.42 2.63
CA ARG A 177 11.16 -60.99 3.33
C ARG A 177 11.34 -62.34 4.07
N ASP A 178 12.50 -62.99 4.01
CA ASP A 178 12.86 -64.24 4.72
C ASP A 178 13.76 -64.01 5.97
N ASP A 179 14.28 -62.80 6.22
CA ASP A 179 15.02 -62.48 7.45
C ASP A 179 14.08 -61.93 8.56
N LYS A 180 14.62 -61.18 9.52
CA LYS A 180 13.83 -60.59 10.59
C LYS A 180 14.34 -59.21 10.95
N ASP A 181 13.45 -58.24 10.77
CA ASP A 181 13.64 -56.84 11.08
C ASP A 181 13.11 -56.48 12.48
N ASP A 182 13.50 -55.30 12.96
CA ASP A 182 12.92 -54.64 14.14
C ASP A 182 11.94 -53.51 13.73
N GLY A 183 12.11 -52.92 12.55
CA GLY A 183 11.21 -51.92 11.98
C GLY A 183 11.90 -50.76 11.25
N TRP A 184 11.23 -49.61 11.20
CA TRP A 184 11.69 -48.41 10.49
C TRP A 184 11.21 -47.12 11.15
N VAL A 185 11.91 -46.03 10.88
CA VAL A 185 11.56 -44.67 11.30
C VAL A 185 11.47 -43.79 10.06
N VAL A 186 10.42 -42.97 10.00
CA VAL A 186 10.31 -41.85 9.05
C VAL A 186 10.27 -40.53 9.81
N GLU A 187 10.98 -39.54 9.28
CA GLU A 187 10.97 -38.16 9.73
C GLU A 187 10.82 -37.25 8.53
N GLY A 188 10.05 -36.18 8.65
CA GLY A 188 9.83 -35.27 7.53
C GLY A 188 9.22 -33.93 7.89
N LYS A 189 9.22 -33.05 6.89
CA LYS A 189 8.66 -31.71 6.96
C LYS A 189 7.89 -31.38 5.68
N ILE A 190 6.77 -30.68 5.84
CA ILE A 190 5.89 -30.24 4.76
C ILE A 190 5.80 -28.70 4.84
N PRO A 191 6.31 -27.95 3.85
CA PRO A 191 6.26 -26.50 3.90
C PRO A 191 4.83 -25.99 3.75
N TRP A 192 4.48 -24.93 4.49
CA TRP A 192 3.11 -24.39 4.51
C TRP A 192 2.60 -23.88 3.15
N ARG A 193 3.48 -23.70 2.16
CA ARG A 193 3.15 -23.45 0.75
C ARG A 193 2.33 -24.58 0.13
N ASP A 194 2.56 -25.82 0.54
CA ASP A 194 1.87 -26.98 -0.03
C ASP A 194 0.38 -26.98 0.35
N PHE A 195 0.08 -26.45 1.54
CA PHE A 195 -1.27 -26.22 2.03
C PHE A 195 -1.97 -24.99 1.39
N VAL A 196 -1.35 -24.27 0.42
CA VAL A 196 -1.88 -23.00 -0.12
C VAL A 196 -3.30 -23.08 -0.71
N LYS A 197 -3.72 -24.25 -1.21
CA LYS A 197 -5.07 -24.46 -1.76
C LYS A 197 -6.17 -24.40 -0.70
N THR A 198 -5.85 -24.73 0.55
CA THR A 198 -6.70 -24.51 1.74
C THR A 198 -6.22 -23.32 2.57
N GLY A 199 -5.52 -22.37 1.91
CA GLY A 199 -5.05 -21.13 2.51
C GLY A 199 -3.79 -21.24 3.38
N GLY A 200 -3.13 -22.40 3.40
CA GLY A 200 -1.82 -22.59 4.02
C GLY A 200 -1.85 -22.63 5.54
N ARG A 201 -0.80 -22.07 6.17
CA ARG A 201 -0.47 -22.19 7.60
C ARG A 201 -1.69 -22.03 8.54
N PRO A 202 -1.81 -22.86 9.60
CA PRO A 202 -2.79 -22.67 10.66
C PRO A 202 -2.46 -21.47 11.55
N ASN A 203 -3.49 -20.90 12.18
CA ASN A 203 -3.33 -20.01 13.31
C ASN A 203 -3.11 -20.79 14.61
N VAL A 204 -2.56 -20.11 15.61
CA VAL A 204 -2.51 -20.63 16.98
C VAL A 204 -3.94 -20.90 17.46
N ASN A 205 -4.12 -22.07 18.08
CA ASN A 205 -5.37 -22.65 18.57
C ASN A 205 -6.40 -22.99 17.47
N GLU A 206 -5.98 -22.98 16.20
CA GLU A 206 -6.79 -23.51 15.11
C GLU A 206 -6.88 -25.05 15.20
N ARG A 207 -8.04 -25.60 14.83
CA ARG A 207 -8.33 -27.03 14.82
C ARG A 207 -8.45 -27.52 13.38
N TRP A 208 -7.62 -28.49 13.01
CA TRP A 208 -7.79 -29.27 11.77
C TRP A 208 -8.35 -30.65 12.11
N HIS A 209 -8.88 -31.33 11.10
CA HIS A 209 -9.19 -32.74 11.18
C HIS A 209 -8.03 -33.54 10.57
N PHE A 210 -7.62 -34.64 11.20
CA PHE A 210 -6.53 -35.48 10.69
C PHE A 210 -6.72 -36.97 10.98
N ALA A 211 -6.00 -37.80 10.24
CA ALA A 211 -5.77 -39.20 10.56
C ALA A 211 -4.30 -39.53 10.24
N LEU A 212 -3.68 -40.37 11.07
CA LEU A 212 -2.43 -41.02 10.74
C LEU A 212 -2.75 -42.50 10.53
N CYS A 213 -2.26 -43.07 9.44
CA CYS A 213 -2.57 -44.44 9.05
C CYS A 213 -1.28 -45.21 8.70
N ARG A 214 -1.37 -46.54 8.73
CA ARG A 214 -0.30 -47.45 8.34
C ARG A 214 -0.86 -48.67 7.62
N TYR A 215 -0.19 -49.08 6.56
CA TYR A 215 -0.26 -50.43 6.00
C TYR A 215 0.97 -51.21 6.49
N ASP A 216 0.75 -52.42 7.00
CA ASP A 216 1.78 -53.38 7.41
C ASP A 216 1.53 -54.67 6.63
N TYR A 217 2.42 -55.00 5.69
CA TYR A 217 2.30 -56.13 4.76
C TYR A 217 2.97 -57.41 5.28
N SER A 218 3.23 -57.53 6.59
CA SER A 218 3.98 -58.66 7.16
C SER A 218 3.48 -60.04 6.73
N ARG A 219 4.43 -60.95 6.43
CA ARG A 219 4.14 -62.35 6.07
C ARG A 219 3.50 -63.18 7.19
N GLU A 220 3.53 -62.69 8.42
CA GLU A 220 2.84 -63.35 9.55
C GLU A 220 1.30 -63.08 9.50
N PHE A 221 0.82 -62.19 8.62
CA PHE A 221 -0.57 -61.76 8.56
C PHE A 221 -1.32 -62.31 7.33
N ASP A 222 -2.65 -62.44 7.44
CA ASP A 222 -3.52 -62.92 6.35
C ASP A 222 -3.96 -61.73 5.48
N GLY A 223 -3.01 -61.19 4.71
CA GLY A 223 -3.12 -59.90 4.03
C GLY A 223 -2.60 -58.72 4.86
N PRO A 224 -2.57 -57.50 4.29
CA PRO A 224 -2.04 -56.32 4.99
C PRO A 224 -2.88 -55.97 6.22
N GLU A 225 -2.22 -55.70 7.34
CA GLU A 225 -2.87 -55.10 8.49
C GLU A 225 -2.88 -53.58 8.32
N LEU A 226 -4.08 -53.03 8.16
CA LEU A 226 -4.31 -51.60 8.12
C LEU A 226 -4.54 -51.11 9.55
N SER A 227 -4.01 -49.94 9.92
CA SER A 227 -4.27 -49.35 11.24
C SER A 227 -4.32 -47.83 11.19
N THR A 228 -5.02 -47.21 12.13
CA THR A 228 -5.21 -45.74 12.16
C THR A 228 -5.23 -45.20 13.59
N SER A 229 -4.91 -43.90 13.73
CA SER A 229 -5.09 -43.10 14.95
C SER A 229 -6.45 -42.40 15.05
N ALA A 230 -7.36 -42.63 14.09
CA ALA A 230 -8.65 -41.93 13.99
C ALA A 230 -9.87 -42.88 14.11
N PRO A 231 -11.03 -42.37 14.58
CA PRO A 231 -12.24 -43.18 14.74
C PRO A 231 -12.76 -44.00 13.55
N LEU A 232 -12.61 -43.48 12.32
CA LEU A 232 -12.97 -44.09 11.02
C LEU A 232 -14.00 -45.24 11.09
N ALA A 233 -15.26 -44.92 11.38
CA ALA A 233 -16.27 -45.89 11.79
C ALA A 233 -17.00 -46.59 10.62
N SER A 234 -16.38 -46.66 9.42
CA SER A 234 -16.93 -47.41 8.29
C SER A 234 -17.07 -48.88 8.64
N LYS A 235 -18.24 -49.46 8.37
CA LYS A 235 -18.46 -50.90 8.57
C LYS A 235 -18.02 -51.68 7.34
N ASP A 236 -17.45 -52.85 7.59
CA ASP A 236 -17.09 -53.89 6.61
C ASP A 236 -15.91 -53.57 5.65
N VAL A 237 -15.44 -52.32 5.56
CA VAL A 237 -14.26 -51.92 4.75
C VAL A 237 -13.50 -50.78 5.45
N ALA A 238 -12.15 -50.83 5.41
CA ALA A 238 -11.30 -49.70 5.79
C ALA A 238 -11.34 -48.61 4.70
N ASP A 239 -11.78 -47.40 5.06
CA ASP A 239 -11.78 -46.22 4.17
C ASP A 239 -11.06 -45.05 4.87
N PHE A 240 -9.78 -44.86 4.56
CA PHE A 240 -8.97 -43.77 5.12
C PHE A 240 -9.36 -42.38 4.58
N HIS A 241 -10.20 -42.30 3.54
CA HIS A 241 -10.77 -41.05 3.03
C HIS A 241 -12.11 -40.68 3.67
N LEU A 242 -12.52 -41.35 4.76
CA LEU A 242 -13.69 -41.03 5.56
C LEU A 242 -13.43 -39.79 6.46
N THR A 243 -13.17 -38.63 5.84
CA THR A 243 -12.77 -37.37 6.50
C THR A 243 -13.77 -36.83 7.53
N GLU A 244 -15.01 -37.32 7.49
CA GLU A 244 -16.04 -37.06 8.47
C GLU A 244 -15.74 -37.68 9.83
N ASP A 245 -14.88 -38.70 9.94
CA ASP A 245 -14.54 -39.39 11.20
C ASP A 245 -13.10 -39.16 11.69
N TYR A 246 -12.36 -38.25 11.05
CA TYR A 246 -11.02 -37.83 11.46
C TYR A 246 -10.97 -37.25 12.89
N SER A 247 -9.86 -37.48 13.59
CA SER A 247 -9.54 -36.90 14.90
C SER A 247 -9.25 -35.39 14.79
N ILE A 248 -9.26 -34.67 15.90
CA ILE A 248 -8.94 -33.23 15.96
C ILE A 248 -7.44 -33.03 16.20
N LEU A 249 -6.84 -32.11 15.44
CA LEU A 249 -5.47 -31.61 15.64
C LEU A 249 -5.51 -30.11 15.96
N ARG A 250 -5.21 -29.74 17.21
CA ARG A 250 -5.06 -28.36 17.66
C ARG A 250 -3.61 -27.87 17.47
N PHE A 251 -3.44 -26.76 16.76
CA PHE A 251 -2.15 -26.11 16.57
C PHE A 251 -1.83 -25.19 17.75
N THR A 252 -1.13 -25.69 18.76
CA THR A 252 -0.80 -24.92 19.97
C THR A 252 0.39 -23.99 19.72
N GLY A 253 0.35 -22.79 20.30
CA GLY A 253 1.40 -21.76 20.14
C GLY A 253 2.43 -21.77 21.27
N TRP A 254 3.54 -21.05 21.08
CA TRP A 254 4.59 -20.91 22.10
C TRP A 254 4.07 -20.37 23.44
N GLU A 255 2.99 -19.57 23.43
CA GLU A 255 2.43 -18.93 24.63
C GLU A 255 2.00 -19.93 25.72
N GLU A 256 1.48 -21.10 25.37
CA GLU A 256 0.88 -22.03 26.35
C GLU A 256 1.94 -22.70 27.25
N LYS A 257 3.19 -22.80 26.81
CA LYS A 257 4.34 -23.20 27.64
C LYS A 257 4.91 -22.09 28.52
N TYR A 258 4.70 -20.83 28.14
CA TYR A 258 5.27 -19.67 28.81
C TYR A 258 4.27 -18.93 29.72
N ALA A 259 2.96 -19.10 29.53
CA ALA A 259 1.92 -18.54 30.40
C ALA A 259 2.04 -19.01 31.87
N SER A 260 2.67 -20.16 32.11
CA SER A 260 2.92 -20.73 33.44
C SER A 260 4.35 -20.50 33.98
N SER A 261 5.27 -19.97 33.15
CA SER A 261 6.70 -19.84 33.49
C SER A 261 7.28 -18.42 33.31
N GLN A 262 6.54 -17.49 32.70
CA GLN A 262 6.87 -16.06 32.70
C GLN A 262 6.83 -15.52 34.15
N PRO A 263 7.88 -14.85 34.65
CA PRO A 263 7.83 -14.17 35.94
C PRO A 263 6.71 -13.13 35.94
N SER A 264 5.91 -13.10 37.00
CA SER A 264 4.91 -12.07 37.28
C SER A 264 5.59 -10.73 37.63
N GLY A 265 6.20 -10.13 36.61
CA GLY A 265 7.05 -8.94 36.71
C GLY A 265 7.66 -8.44 35.40
N ASN A 266 7.66 -9.23 34.31
CA ASN A 266 8.22 -8.78 33.03
C ASN A 266 7.45 -7.56 32.48
N LYS A 267 8.18 -6.50 32.10
CA LYS A 267 7.58 -5.25 31.60
C LYS A 267 6.80 -5.43 30.29
N LEU A 268 7.17 -6.38 29.42
CA LEU A 268 6.37 -6.71 28.22
C LEU A 268 5.00 -7.30 28.58
N ALA A 269 4.95 -8.19 29.58
CA ALA A 269 3.69 -8.71 30.10
C ALA A 269 2.85 -7.60 30.75
N ASN A 270 3.48 -6.65 31.46
CA ASN A 270 2.80 -5.47 31.99
C ASN A 270 2.24 -4.55 30.89
N ILE A 271 2.96 -4.36 29.77
CA ILE A 271 2.44 -3.62 28.61
C ILE A 271 1.22 -4.37 28.04
N ARG A 272 1.32 -5.67 27.75
CA ARG A 272 0.22 -6.51 27.24
C ARG A 272 -1.03 -6.42 28.13
N ALA A 273 -0.87 -6.50 29.44
CA ALA A 273 -1.95 -6.38 30.42
C ALA A 273 -2.61 -4.98 30.48
N ASN A 274 -1.98 -3.95 29.90
CA ASN A 274 -2.45 -2.56 29.92
C ASN A 274 -2.81 -1.97 28.54
N LEU A 275 -2.64 -2.71 27.44
CA LEU A 275 -3.02 -2.24 26.09
C LEU A 275 -4.48 -1.75 26.03
N SER A 276 -5.40 -2.55 26.58
CA SER A 276 -6.83 -2.24 26.70
C SER A 276 -7.18 -1.16 27.74
N ASN A 277 -6.19 -0.67 28.49
CA ASN A 277 -6.36 0.39 29.48
C ASN A 277 -5.82 1.76 29.00
N THR A 278 -5.46 1.90 27.72
CA THR A 278 -4.92 3.13 27.13
C THR A 278 -5.93 4.28 27.19
N LYS A 279 -5.62 5.35 27.94
CA LYS A 279 -6.55 6.47 28.24
C LYS A 279 -6.37 7.69 27.32
N SER A 280 -5.97 7.49 26.06
CA SER A 280 -5.72 8.59 25.13
C SER A 280 -6.92 9.52 25.01
N ARG A 281 -6.70 10.82 25.21
CA ARG A 281 -7.66 11.90 24.96
C ARG A 281 -7.31 12.72 23.72
N VAL A 282 -6.26 12.34 22.99
CA VAL A 282 -5.79 13.03 21.78
C VAL A 282 -6.66 12.62 20.58
N VAL A 283 -7.95 12.97 20.65
CA VAL A 283 -9.00 12.65 19.68
C VAL A 283 -9.82 13.92 19.42
N GLY A 284 -10.30 14.08 18.19
CA GLY A 284 -10.79 15.33 17.64
C GLY A 284 -9.67 16.23 17.13
N SER A 285 -10.00 17.51 16.97
CA SER A 285 -9.10 18.58 16.54
C SER A 285 -9.22 19.76 17.51
N PRO A 286 -8.11 20.43 17.89
CA PRO A 286 -8.14 21.69 18.64
C PRO A 286 -8.57 22.86 17.76
N ASP A 287 -8.35 22.76 16.45
CA ASP A 287 -8.76 23.75 15.45
C ASP A 287 -10.26 23.58 15.14
N PRO A 288 -11.02 24.69 14.97
CA PRO A 288 -12.43 24.62 14.60
C PRO A 288 -12.60 23.90 13.27
N ALA A 289 -13.64 23.07 13.17
CA ALA A 289 -13.91 22.33 11.94
C ALA A 289 -14.25 23.31 10.79
N PRO A 290 -13.85 23.01 9.54
CA PRO A 290 -14.19 23.84 8.38
C PRO A 290 -15.72 24.07 8.26
N PRO A 291 -16.16 25.20 7.69
CA PRO A 291 -17.58 25.56 7.63
C PRO A 291 -18.45 24.56 6.85
N TYR A 292 -17.83 23.77 5.96
CA TYR A 292 -18.48 22.72 5.19
C TYR A 292 -17.74 21.38 5.31
N ARG A 293 -18.49 20.32 5.04
CA ARG A 293 -17.99 18.96 4.75
C ARG A 293 -18.60 18.51 3.42
N VAL A 294 -18.23 17.32 2.94
CA VAL A 294 -18.76 16.77 1.67
C VAL A 294 -19.75 15.64 1.90
N ARG A 295 -20.77 15.55 1.03
CA ARG A 295 -21.71 14.43 0.96
C ARG A 295 -21.85 13.96 -0.49
N ARG A 296 -21.96 12.64 -0.69
CA ARG A 296 -22.17 12.01 -1.99
C ARG A 296 -23.54 12.40 -2.55
N VAL A 297 -23.64 12.63 -3.86
CA VAL A 297 -24.88 13.08 -4.54
C VAL A 297 -25.63 11.91 -5.14
N LEU A 298 -24.91 10.99 -5.80
CA LEU A 298 -25.44 9.75 -6.38
C LEU A 298 -24.91 8.60 -5.52
N GLU A 299 -25.72 8.12 -4.57
CA GLU A 299 -25.26 7.19 -3.52
C GLU A 299 -25.13 5.74 -4.02
N ASN A 300 -26.03 5.36 -4.93
CA ASN A 300 -26.07 4.04 -5.56
C ASN A 300 -25.02 3.87 -6.67
N LEU A 301 -24.69 4.95 -7.39
CA LEU A 301 -23.77 4.93 -8.53
C LEU A 301 -22.33 4.55 -8.14
N LYS A 302 -21.85 3.40 -8.61
CA LYS A 302 -20.48 2.91 -8.37
C LYS A 302 -19.57 3.22 -9.56
N LEU A 303 -18.55 4.08 -9.36
CA LEU A 303 -17.57 4.47 -10.37
C LEU A 303 -16.16 4.14 -9.88
N SER A 304 -15.24 3.82 -10.79
CA SER A 304 -13.86 3.51 -10.40
C SER A 304 -13.00 4.76 -10.31
N LEU A 305 -12.87 5.55 -11.38
CA LEU A 305 -11.99 6.71 -11.41
C LEU A 305 -12.62 7.84 -12.24
N PRO A 306 -13.72 8.45 -11.76
CA PRO A 306 -14.32 9.59 -12.43
C PRO A 306 -13.36 10.78 -12.39
N ILE A 307 -12.97 11.25 -13.58
CA ILE A 307 -11.96 12.30 -13.75
C ILE A 307 -12.57 13.66 -14.16
N PHE A 308 -13.78 13.64 -14.72
CA PHE A 308 -14.49 14.83 -15.20
C PHE A 308 -16.01 14.60 -15.16
N VAL A 309 -16.79 15.65 -14.88
CA VAL A 309 -18.26 15.65 -15.02
C VAL A 309 -18.77 16.98 -15.56
N ALA A 310 -19.82 16.93 -16.38
CA ALA A 310 -20.55 18.09 -16.85
C ALA A 310 -22.05 17.79 -16.98
N THR A 311 -22.87 18.83 -16.81
CA THR A 311 -24.33 18.74 -16.97
C THR A 311 -24.72 18.91 -18.43
N GLU A 312 -25.63 18.06 -18.92
CA GLU A 312 -26.16 18.17 -20.28
C GLU A 312 -27.09 19.39 -20.43
N PRO A 313 -26.83 20.33 -21.37
CA PRO A 313 -27.66 21.51 -21.53
C PRO A 313 -29.12 21.17 -21.83
N GLY A 314 -30.03 21.62 -20.97
CA GLY A 314 -31.48 21.41 -21.13
C GLY A 314 -32.01 20.07 -20.58
N ALA A 315 -31.19 19.24 -19.94
CA ALA A 315 -31.63 17.96 -19.35
C ALA A 315 -31.10 17.75 -17.92
N ARG A 316 -31.81 16.96 -17.11
CA ARG A 316 -31.32 16.46 -15.81
C ARG A 316 -30.40 15.23 -16.01
N ARG A 317 -29.35 15.38 -16.81
CA ARG A 317 -28.37 14.31 -17.10
C ARG A 317 -26.95 14.81 -16.87
N LEU A 318 -26.11 13.93 -16.34
CA LEU A 318 -24.68 14.15 -16.20
C LEU A 318 -23.94 13.32 -17.24
N TRP A 319 -22.97 13.93 -17.90
CA TRP A 319 -21.97 13.26 -18.72
C TRP A 319 -20.65 13.31 -17.97
N PHE A 320 -19.94 12.19 -17.92
CA PHE A 320 -18.70 12.08 -17.15
C PHE A 320 -17.69 11.20 -17.87
N ILE A 321 -16.41 11.41 -17.53
CA ILE A 321 -15.32 10.58 -17.99
C ILE A 321 -14.84 9.74 -16.80
N ASP A 322 -14.78 8.43 -16.99
CA ASP A 322 -14.35 7.44 -16.01
C ASP A 322 -13.19 6.60 -16.58
N GLN A 323 -12.39 5.99 -15.70
CA GLN A 323 -11.22 5.20 -16.06
C GLN A 323 -11.19 3.90 -15.26
N GLU A 324 -10.68 2.81 -15.84
CA GLU A 324 -10.54 1.55 -15.10
C GLU A 324 -9.38 1.60 -14.09
N LYS A 325 -8.30 2.28 -14.47
CA LYS A 325 -7.09 2.53 -13.68
C LYS A 325 -6.52 3.91 -14.01
N SER A 326 -5.71 4.47 -13.11
CA SER A 326 -5.09 5.79 -13.33
C SER A 326 -4.22 5.77 -14.58
N TYR A 327 -4.34 6.80 -15.42
CA TYR A 327 -3.76 6.89 -16.78
C TYR A 327 -4.10 5.72 -17.72
N GLY A 328 -5.18 4.98 -17.44
CA GLY A 328 -5.68 3.89 -18.28
C GLY A 328 -6.65 4.35 -19.36
N ALA A 329 -7.18 3.36 -20.09
CA ALA A 329 -8.27 3.53 -21.04
C ALA A 329 -9.41 4.32 -20.38
N SER A 330 -9.85 5.39 -21.06
CA SER A 330 -10.92 6.26 -20.59
C SER A 330 -12.21 5.95 -21.31
N ARG A 331 -13.36 6.16 -20.65
CA ARG A 331 -14.69 6.02 -21.24
C ARG A 331 -15.55 7.25 -20.97
N LEU A 332 -16.31 7.66 -21.99
CA LEU A 332 -17.34 8.68 -21.89
C LEU A 332 -18.67 8.00 -21.52
N CYS A 333 -19.19 8.35 -20.36
CA CYS A 333 -20.39 7.77 -19.78
C CYS A 333 -21.43 8.84 -19.47
N ARG A 334 -22.67 8.41 -19.26
CA ARG A 334 -23.80 9.28 -18.94
C ARG A 334 -24.71 8.63 -17.90
N THR A 335 -25.34 9.44 -17.05
CA THR A 335 -26.34 8.99 -16.08
C THR A 335 -27.39 10.09 -15.85
N SER A 336 -28.51 9.78 -15.19
CA SER A 336 -29.45 10.79 -14.71
C SER A 336 -28.88 11.55 -13.51
N ASN A 337 -29.22 12.83 -13.38
CA ASN A 337 -28.96 13.58 -12.15
C ASN A 337 -30.10 13.36 -11.14
N ASP A 338 -30.25 12.11 -10.71
CA ASP A 338 -31.21 11.66 -9.71
C ASP A 338 -30.45 10.89 -8.61
N PRO A 339 -30.53 11.28 -7.32
CA PRO A 339 -29.85 10.59 -6.22
C PRO A 339 -30.09 9.08 -6.13
N GLN A 340 -31.22 8.58 -6.64
CA GLN A 340 -31.51 7.14 -6.66
C GLN A 340 -30.79 6.38 -7.78
N SER A 341 -30.20 7.08 -8.77
CA SER A 341 -29.51 6.46 -9.91
C SER A 341 -28.33 5.58 -9.46
N GLY A 342 -28.39 4.30 -9.82
CA GLY A 342 -27.30 3.34 -9.65
C GLY A 342 -26.50 3.05 -10.92
N ASP A 343 -27.09 3.34 -12.09
CA ASP A 343 -26.58 2.90 -13.39
C ASP A 343 -26.09 4.06 -14.27
N PHE A 344 -25.30 3.74 -15.29
CA PHE A 344 -24.83 4.66 -16.30
C PHE A 344 -24.72 3.99 -17.67
N ASP A 345 -24.84 4.76 -18.75
CA ASP A 345 -24.69 4.27 -20.11
C ASP A 345 -23.40 4.80 -20.76
N THR A 346 -22.45 3.91 -21.04
CA THR A 346 -21.23 4.20 -21.81
C THR A 346 -21.61 4.59 -23.25
N GLN A 347 -21.13 5.75 -23.70
CA GLN A 347 -21.32 6.26 -25.05
C GLN A 347 -20.14 5.96 -25.96
N LEU A 348 -18.92 5.94 -25.41
CA LEU A 348 -17.69 5.74 -26.15
C LEU A 348 -16.57 5.28 -25.22
N GLU A 349 -15.85 4.24 -25.63
CA GLU A 349 -14.55 3.86 -25.05
C GLU A 349 -13.44 4.43 -25.95
N PHE A 350 -12.43 5.04 -25.35
CA PHE A 350 -11.38 5.74 -26.08
C PHE A 350 -10.16 4.87 -26.43
N GLY A 351 -10.17 3.57 -26.08
CA GLY A 351 -9.06 2.67 -26.32
C GLY A 351 -7.83 3.05 -25.49
N ASP A 352 -6.68 3.25 -26.14
CA ASP A 352 -5.45 3.71 -25.50
C ASP A 352 -5.44 5.21 -25.18
N ALA A 353 -6.39 5.98 -25.71
CA ALA A 353 -6.47 7.42 -25.49
C ALA A 353 -7.06 7.77 -24.12
N VAL A 354 -6.42 8.74 -23.46
CA VAL A 354 -6.83 9.30 -22.17
C VAL A 354 -7.66 10.54 -22.42
N ALA A 355 -8.92 10.52 -21.97
CA ALA A 355 -9.82 11.66 -22.01
C ALA A 355 -9.84 12.35 -20.64
N THR A 356 -9.83 13.69 -20.62
CA THR A 356 -9.75 14.45 -19.35
C THR A 356 -10.72 15.63 -19.25
N SER A 357 -11.33 16.06 -20.36
CA SER A 357 -12.24 17.21 -20.38
C SER A 357 -13.31 17.06 -21.46
N LEU A 358 -14.51 17.59 -21.20
CA LEU A 358 -15.62 17.67 -22.14
C LEU A 358 -16.28 19.05 -22.09
N ALA A 359 -16.69 19.58 -23.23
CA ALA A 359 -17.50 20.79 -23.33
C ALA A 359 -18.66 20.60 -24.31
N PHE A 360 -19.86 21.02 -23.94
CA PHE A 360 -21.00 21.11 -24.84
C PHE A 360 -20.96 22.44 -25.61
N HIS A 361 -21.39 22.42 -26.87
CA HIS A 361 -21.55 23.65 -27.64
C HIS A 361 -22.59 24.59 -26.99
N PRO A 362 -22.46 25.93 -27.07
CA PRO A 362 -23.49 26.85 -26.58
C PRO A 362 -24.86 26.65 -27.25
N LEU A 363 -24.87 26.05 -28.45
CA LEU A 363 -26.07 25.66 -29.20
C LEU A 363 -26.34 24.15 -29.18
N PHE A 364 -25.86 23.40 -28.16
CA PHE A 364 -25.99 21.94 -28.07
C PHE A 364 -27.43 21.44 -28.28
N THR A 365 -28.43 22.12 -27.69
CA THR A 365 -29.86 21.78 -27.84
C THR A 365 -30.42 21.97 -29.26
N LYS A 366 -29.61 22.48 -30.20
CA LYS A 366 -29.94 22.63 -31.62
C LYS A 366 -29.02 21.79 -32.53
N ASN A 367 -27.71 21.79 -32.28
CA ASN A 367 -26.72 21.15 -33.15
C ASN A 367 -26.23 19.77 -32.66
N GLY A 368 -26.39 19.47 -31.36
CA GLY A 368 -25.91 18.26 -30.71
C GLY A 368 -24.39 18.18 -30.54
N TYR A 369 -23.63 19.26 -30.78
CA TYR A 369 -22.16 19.19 -30.76
C TYR A 369 -21.58 19.16 -29.34
N LEU A 370 -20.72 18.16 -29.09
CA LEU A 370 -19.86 18.09 -27.91
C LEU A 370 -18.40 17.97 -28.34
N TYR A 371 -17.51 18.44 -27.49
CA TYR A 371 -16.07 18.48 -27.69
C TYR A 371 -15.40 17.71 -26.55
N VAL A 372 -14.32 16.99 -26.85
CA VAL A 372 -13.55 16.19 -25.88
C VAL A 372 -12.07 16.51 -26.02
N GLY A 373 -11.41 16.75 -24.89
CA GLY A 373 -9.95 16.85 -24.78
C GLY A 373 -9.32 15.49 -24.53
N LEU A 374 -8.40 15.10 -25.42
CA LEU A 374 -7.75 13.78 -25.46
C LEU A 374 -6.23 13.90 -25.51
N ASN A 375 -5.52 12.94 -24.93
CA ASN A 375 -4.13 12.63 -25.26
C ASN A 375 -4.02 11.14 -25.64
N SER A 376 -3.32 10.82 -26.72
CA SER A 376 -3.11 9.44 -27.18
C SER A 376 -1.71 9.28 -27.75
N LYS A 377 -1.27 8.04 -27.98
CA LYS A 377 -0.18 7.81 -28.93
C LYS A 377 -0.65 8.16 -30.35
N GLU A 378 0.29 8.57 -31.20
CA GLU A 378 0.11 8.56 -32.67
C GLU A 378 0.98 7.45 -33.30
N ASP A 379 2.18 7.21 -32.73
CA ASP A 379 3.02 6.04 -32.98
C ASP A 379 3.75 5.57 -31.70
N ASP A 380 4.75 4.70 -31.82
CA ASP A 380 5.53 4.19 -30.68
C ASP A 380 6.40 5.24 -29.97
N THR A 381 6.65 6.38 -30.62
CA THR A 381 7.56 7.44 -30.18
C THR A 381 6.86 8.73 -29.78
N GLU A 382 5.77 9.13 -30.45
CA GLU A 382 5.10 10.42 -30.26
C GLU A 382 3.69 10.29 -29.64
N LYS A 383 3.42 11.14 -28.63
CA LYS A 383 2.09 11.36 -28.05
C LYS A 383 1.52 12.68 -28.50
N MET A 384 0.24 12.67 -28.85
CA MET A 384 -0.49 13.81 -29.39
C MET A 384 -1.67 14.18 -28.48
N SER A 385 -1.67 15.43 -28.04
CA SER A 385 -2.84 16.08 -27.43
C SER A 385 -3.73 16.64 -28.53
N ARG A 386 -5.04 16.46 -28.41
CA ARG A 386 -6.01 16.89 -29.43
C ARG A 386 -7.38 17.21 -28.84
N ILE A 387 -8.07 18.16 -29.48
CA ILE A 387 -9.50 18.41 -29.25
C ILE A 387 -10.28 17.82 -30.41
N VAL A 388 -11.25 16.96 -30.10
CA VAL A 388 -12.16 16.35 -31.09
C VAL A 388 -13.59 16.73 -30.81
N ARG A 389 -14.39 16.87 -31.86
CA ARG A 389 -15.83 17.14 -31.81
C ARG A 389 -16.63 15.93 -32.28
N TYR A 390 -17.67 15.59 -31.53
CA TYR A 390 -18.72 14.64 -31.91
C TYR A 390 -20.08 15.33 -31.95
N ARG A 391 -21.08 14.65 -32.52
CA ARG A 391 -22.48 15.02 -32.50
C ARG A 391 -23.29 13.96 -31.75
N VAL A 392 -24.13 14.40 -30.84
CA VAL A 392 -25.20 13.61 -30.23
C VAL A 392 -26.44 13.75 -31.12
N ASP A 393 -27.08 12.63 -31.46
CA ASP A 393 -28.44 12.67 -31.98
C ASP A 393 -29.36 13.19 -30.85
N LEU A 394 -30.11 14.26 -31.09
CA LEU A 394 -30.98 14.84 -30.06
C LEU A 394 -32.29 14.06 -29.89
N ALA A 395 -32.61 13.12 -30.78
CA ALA A 395 -33.70 12.17 -30.60
C ALA A 395 -33.38 11.14 -29.50
N SER A 396 -34.40 10.65 -28.80
CA SER A 396 -34.24 9.59 -27.80
C SER A 396 -33.67 8.31 -28.46
N PRO A 397 -32.65 7.64 -27.88
CA PRO A 397 -32.13 7.78 -26.52
C PRO A 397 -30.84 8.64 -26.41
N ASN A 398 -30.75 9.71 -27.21
CA ASN A 398 -29.68 10.71 -27.19
C ASN A 398 -28.27 10.11 -27.38
N ARG A 399 -28.05 9.36 -28.46
CA ARG A 399 -26.80 8.60 -28.70
C ARG A 399 -25.73 9.42 -29.42
N LEU A 400 -24.47 9.10 -29.13
CA LEU A 400 -23.31 9.68 -29.80
C LEU A 400 -23.11 9.10 -31.20
N ASP A 401 -23.09 9.94 -32.24
CA ASP A 401 -22.72 9.51 -33.60
C ASP A 401 -21.19 9.45 -33.71
N LEU A 402 -20.61 8.25 -33.65
CA LEU A 402 -19.17 8.04 -33.76
C LEU A 402 -18.59 8.43 -35.13
N LYS A 403 -19.41 8.45 -36.20
CA LYS A 403 -18.98 8.86 -37.54
C LYS A 403 -18.86 10.38 -37.70
N SER A 404 -19.46 11.15 -36.79
CA SER A 404 -19.38 12.62 -36.78
C SER A 404 -18.05 13.18 -36.26
N LYS A 405 -17.14 12.31 -35.78
CA LYS A 405 -15.82 12.65 -35.22
C LYS A 405 -15.05 13.58 -36.16
N ARG A 406 -14.73 14.78 -35.67
CA ARG A 406 -13.87 15.75 -36.36
C ARG A 406 -12.76 16.21 -35.43
N GLU A 407 -11.50 16.09 -35.87
CA GLU A 407 -10.37 16.71 -35.17
C GLU A 407 -10.43 18.23 -35.39
N ILE A 408 -10.35 18.99 -34.30
CA ILE A 408 -10.40 20.46 -34.31
C ILE A 408 -8.98 21.00 -34.35
N ILE A 409 -8.14 20.62 -33.38
CA ILE A 409 -6.77 21.06 -33.23
C ILE A 409 -5.96 19.96 -32.53
N LYS A 410 -4.69 19.76 -32.90
CA LYS A 410 -3.76 18.83 -32.25
C LYS A 410 -2.33 19.39 -32.14
N TRP A 411 -1.56 18.88 -31.18
CA TRP A 411 -0.15 19.20 -30.96
C TRP A 411 0.59 18.05 -30.24
N ALA A 412 1.90 17.94 -30.45
CA ALA A 412 2.76 16.98 -29.76
C ALA A 412 2.89 17.33 -28.27
N SER A 413 2.76 16.33 -27.39
CA SER A 413 2.69 16.53 -25.94
C SER A 413 2.92 15.20 -25.20
N ASN A 414 4.04 15.08 -24.49
CA ASN A 414 4.46 13.87 -23.76
C ASN A 414 4.42 14.06 -22.23
N GLY A 415 3.37 14.71 -21.74
CA GLY A 415 3.18 15.11 -20.35
C GLY A 415 2.59 16.52 -20.26
N HIS A 416 2.14 16.92 -19.05
CA HIS A 416 1.48 18.21 -18.79
C HIS A 416 0.48 18.62 -19.89
N ASN A 417 -0.39 17.68 -20.28
CA ASN A 417 -1.05 17.75 -21.59
C ASN A 417 -2.04 18.91 -21.75
N GLY A 418 -2.55 19.46 -20.64
CA GLY A 418 -3.66 20.42 -20.64
C GLY A 418 -4.95 19.77 -21.16
N VAL A 419 -5.37 20.15 -22.37
CA VAL A 419 -6.60 19.77 -23.07
C VAL A 419 -7.91 20.04 -22.31
N ALA A 420 -7.88 20.90 -21.29
CA ALA A 420 -9.11 21.41 -20.68
C ALA A 420 -9.80 22.37 -21.66
N ILE A 421 -11.12 22.26 -21.79
CA ILE A 421 -11.91 22.98 -22.78
C ILE A 421 -13.16 23.61 -22.16
N ALA A 422 -13.48 24.83 -22.60
CA ALA A 422 -14.70 25.53 -22.22
C ALA A 422 -15.08 26.57 -23.29
N PHE A 423 -16.37 26.84 -23.46
CA PHE A 423 -16.85 27.93 -24.32
C PHE A 423 -16.97 29.23 -23.51
N GLY A 424 -16.43 30.32 -24.06
CA GLY A 424 -16.62 31.65 -23.52
C GLY A 424 -18.02 32.21 -23.78
N LEU A 425 -18.39 33.27 -23.06
CA LEU A 425 -19.62 34.03 -23.35
C LEU A 425 -19.55 34.80 -24.69
N ASP A 426 -18.37 34.87 -25.30
CA ASP A 426 -18.11 35.37 -26.64
C ASP A 426 -18.36 34.32 -27.75
N GLY A 427 -18.74 33.09 -27.37
CA GLY A 427 -18.96 31.97 -28.30
C GLY A 427 -17.71 31.21 -28.71
N MET A 428 -16.52 31.64 -28.27
CA MET A 428 -15.25 31.04 -28.68
C MET A 428 -14.91 29.82 -27.83
N LEU A 429 -14.23 28.84 -28.43
CA LEU A 429 -13.69 27.69 -27.71
C LEU A 429 -12.32 28.06 -27.15
N TYR A 430 -12.22 28.03 -25.82
CA TYR A 430 -10.95 28.13 -25.11
C TYR A 430 -10.38 26.72 -24.90
N VAL A 431 -9.06 26.58 -25.06
CA VAL A 431 -8.35 25.30 -24.92
C VAL A 431 -7.07 25.51 -24.10
N THR A 432 -6.80 24.66 -23.12
CA THR A 432 -5.52 24.68 -22.40
C THR A 432 -4.48 23.74 -23.01
N SER A 433 -3.21 24.10 -22.89
CA SER A 433 -2.05 23.25 -23.19
C SER A 433 -0.95 23.54 -22.17
N GLY A 434 -0.37 22.50 -21.57
CA GLY A 434 0.83 22.68 -20.74
C GLY A 434 2.11 22.57 -21.55
N ASP A 435 3.25 22.50 -20.87
CA ASP A 435 4.59 22.53 -21.48
C ASP A 435 4.97 21.28 -22.30
N GLY A 436 4.12 20.25 -22.32
CA GLY A 436 4.31 19.05 -23.13
C GLY A 436 5.38 18.08 -22.60
N THR A 437 5.94 18.36 -21.42
CA THR A 437 6.95 17.53 -20.75
C THR A 437 6.33 16.83 -19.54
N SER A 438 7.05 15.87 -18.95
CA SER A 438 6.64 15.25 -17.68
C SER A 438 7.34 15.88 -16.46
N ASP A 439 8.24 16.85 -16.66
CA ASP A 439 9.10 17.41 -15.62
C ASP A 439 9.72 18.75 -16.08
N SER A 440 9.67 19.79 -15.22
CA SER A 440 10.54 20.98 -15.25
C SER A 440 10.66 21.75 -16.58
N ASP A 441 9.74 21.57 -17.53
CA ASP A 441 9.80 22.15 -18.89
C ASP A 441 11.17 21.93 -19.53
N THR A 442 11.60 20.66 -19.65
CA THR A 442 12.89 20.28 -20.29
C THR A 442 13.05 20.84 -21.70
N ASN A 443 11.94 21.12 -22.37
CA ASN A 443 11.89 21.58 -23.75
C ASN A 443 11.85 23.13 -23.86
N LEU A 444 11.89 23.85 -22.73
CA LEU A 444 11.93 25.33 -22.64
C LEU A 444 10.74 26.04 -23.34
N THR A 445 9.58 25.38 -23.38
CA THR A 445 8.38 25.83 -24.08
C THR A 445 7.59 26.89 -23.32
N GLY A 446 7.75 26.98 -21.99
CA GLY A 446 6.92 27.85 -21.15
C GLY A 446 6.85 29.31 -21.65
N GLN A 447 7.99 29.83 -22.13
CA GLN A 447 8.14 31.21 -22.61
C GLN A 447 8.13 31.36 -24.15
N GLY A 448 8.04 30.26 -24.90
CA GLY A 448 7.94 30.28 -26.37
C GLY A 448 6.55 30.69 -26.86
N LEU A 449 6.48 31.22 -28.08
CA LEU A 449 5.26 31.75 -28.70
C LEU A 449 4.98 31.17 -30.10
N ASP A 450 5.95 30.48 -30.69
CA ASP A 450 5.94 29.86 -32.02
C ASP A 450 5.26 28.47 -32.04
N HIS A 451 4.95 27.91 -30.87
CA HIS A 451 4.30 26.62 -30.68
C HIS A 451 3.02 26.71 -29.83
N LEU A 452 2.21 25.64 -29.83
CA LEU A 452 0.94 25.58 -29.10
C LEU A 452 1.06 25.17 -27.62
N LEU A 453 2.23 24.69 -27.16
CA LEU A 453 2.48 24.28 -25.77
C LEU A 453 2.58 25.46 -24.80
N ALA A 454 2.20 25.26 -23.54
CA ALA A 454 2.20 26.23 -22.43
C ALA A 454 1.30 27.47 -22.66
N LYS A 455 0.02 27.23 -23.01
CA LYS A 455 -0.94 28.26 -23.44
C LYS A 455 -2.34 28.09 -22.84
N VAL A 456 -3.08 29.20 -22.82
CA VAL A 456 -4.51 29.18 -23.12
C VAL A 456 -4.66 29.64 -24.57
N LEU A 457 -5.33 28.85 -25.38
CA LEU A 457 -5.68 29.13 -26.76
C LEU A 457 -7.15 29.59 -26.85
N ARG A 458 -7.50 30.37 -27.86
CA ARG A 458 -8.88 30.81 -28.16
C ARG A 458 -9.13 30.73 -29.66
N ILE A 459 -10.13 29.94 -30.07
CA ILE A 459 -10.44 29.64 -31.48
C ILE A 459 -11.94 29.69 -31.76
N ASP A 460 -12.32 30.02 -33.00
CA ASP A 460 -13.69 29.99 -33.50
C ASP A 460 -13.95 28.66 -34.22
N VAL A 461 -14.88 27.86 -33.70
CA VAL A 461 -15.25 26.54 -34.25
C VAL A 461 -16.54 26.55 -35.09
N ASP A 462 -17.27 27.67 -35.11
CA ASP A 462 -18.48 27.86 -35.90
C ASP A 462 -18.15 28.46 -37.29
N HIS A 463 -17.09 29.26 -37.40
CA HIS A 463 -16.65 29.92 -38.63
C HIS A 463 -15.24 29.47 -39.06
N PRO A 464 -15.02 28.20 -39.44
CA PRO A 464 -13.69 27.69 -39.78
C PRO A 464 -13.11 28.33 -41.06
N ASP A 465 -11.79 28.53 -41.07
CA ASP A 465 -11.06 28.93 -42.29
C ASP A 465 -11.11 27.80 -43.34
N GLU A 466 -10.91 28.14 -44.61
CA GLU A 466 -10.85 27.16 -45.70
C GLU A 466 -9.77 26.08 -45.42
N GLY A 467 -10.15 24.81 -45.55
CA GLY A 467 -9.28 23.67 -45.24
C GLY A 467 -9.02 23.40 -43.75
N ARG A 468 -9.61 24.17 -42.82
CA ARG A 468 -9.42 24.00 -41.36
C ARG A 468 -10.69 23.52 -40.65
N SER A 469 -10.55 23.19 -39.36
CA SER A 469 -11.66 22.86 -38.46
C SER A 469 -12.03 24.00 -37.50
N TYR A 470 -11.32 25.13 -37.57
CA TYR A 470 -11.55 26.35 -36.82
C TYR A 470 -10.95 27.54 -37.58
N SER A 471 -11.27 28.77 -37.19
CA SER A 471 -10.51 29.98 -37.53
C SER A 471 -10.00 30.67 -36.25
N VAL A 472 -9.11 31.64 -36.42
CA VAL A 472 -8.57 32.41 -35.29
C VAL A 472 -9.28 33.76 -35.19
N PRO A 473 -9.90 34.09 -34.05
CA PRO A 473 -10.54 35.39 -33.85
C PRO A 473 -9.56 36.55 -34.06
N LYS A 474 -9.97 37.55 -34.86
CA LYS A 474 -9.13 38.71 -35.22
C LYS A 474 -8.72 39.57 -34.04
N ASP A 475 -9.42 39.44 -32.91
CA ASP A 475 -9.16 40.13 -31.63
C ASP A 475 -8.25 39.32 -30.69
N ASN A 476 -7.70 38.17 -31.09
CA ASN A 476 -6.66 37.49 -30.32
C ASN A 476 -5.39 38.37 -30.20
N PRO A 477 -4.66 38.32 -29.07
CA PRO A 477 -3.58 39.27 -28.74
C PRO A 477 -2.36 39.25 -29.67
N PHE A 478 -2.11 38.14 -30.36
CA PHE A 478 -0.88 37.94 -31.13
C PHE A 478 -1.11 37.73 -32.65
N VAL A 479 -2.32 38.01 -33.14
CA VAL A 479 -2.64 37.95 -34.57
C VAL A 479 -1.75 38.90 -35.37
N GLY A 480 -1.19 38.42 -36.48
CA GLY A 480 -0.32 39.19 -37.37
C GLY A 480 1.14 39.34 -36.92
N GLN A 481 1.53 38.78 -35.77
CA GLN A 481 2.93 38.76 -35.34
C GLN A 481 3.69 37.61 -36.02
N ALA A 482 4.89 37.91 -36.55
CA ALA A 482 5.74 36.89 -37.17
C ALA A 482 6.28 35.90 -36.12
N ASN A 483 6.33 34.61 -36.48
CA ASN A 483 6.78 33.51 -35.62
C ASN A 483 6.00 33.40 -34.29
N VAL A 484 4.72 33.75 -34.28
CA VAL A 484 3.82 33.55 -33.13
C VAL A 484 2.58 32.76 -33.57
N ARG A 485 2.10 31.84 -32.73
CA ARG A 485 0.84 31.13 -32.89
C ARG A 485 -0.34 32.07 -32.61
N PRO A 486 -1.11 32.49 -33.63
CA PRO A 486 -2.20 33.46 -33.44
C PRO A 486 -3.36 32.88 -32.61
N GLU A 487 -3.43 31.56 -32.45
CA GLU A 487 -4.36 30.87 -31.54
C GLU A 487 -4.14 31.26 -30.06
N THR A 488 -2.96 31.78 -29.70
CA THR A 488 -2.59 32.11 -28.32
C THR A 488 -3.45 33.25 -27.75
N TRP A 489 -4.07 32.98 -26.60
CA TRP A 489 -4.75 33.98 -25.77
C TRP A 489 -3.90 34.40 -24.58
N ALA A 490 -3.21 33.45 -23.92
CA ALA A 490 -2.24 33.70 -22.85
C ALA A 490 -1.18 32.58 -22.84
N TYR A 491 -0.03 32.81 -22.21
CA TYR A 491 1.10 31.85 -22.18
C TYR A 491 1.84 31.83 -20.83
N GLY A 492 2.85 30.97 -20.69
CA GLY A 492 3.63 30.86 -19.45
C GLY A 492 3.00 29.94 -18.40
N LEU A 493 2.29 28.89 -18.84
CA LEU A 493 1.62 27.90 -17.98
C LEU A 493 2.38 26.57 -17.98
N ARG A 494 2.34 25.83 -16.85
CA ARG A 494 3.00 24.54 -16.69
C ARG A 494 2.08 23.39 -17.09
N ASN A 495 1.07 23.14 -16.26
CA ASN A 495 0.11 22.04 -16.41
C ASN A 495 -1.30 22.56 -16.07
N PRO A 496 -1.97 23.27 -16.99
CA PRO A 496 -3.30 23.84 -16.79
C PRO A 496 -4.40 22.75 -16.87
N TRP A 497 -4.71 22.15 -15.71
CA TRP A 497 -5.47 20.90 -15.57
C TRP A 497 -6.99 21.04 -15.74
N ARG A 498 -7.64 22.03 -15.10
CA ARG A 498 -9.05 22.36 -15.36
C ARG A 498 -9.20 23.82 -15.68
N MET A 499 -10.18 24.07 -16.54
CA MET A 499 -10.62 25.40 -16.94
C MET A 499 -12.13 25.48 -16.77
N SER A 500 -12.62 26.63 -16.33
CA SER A 500 -14.04 26.96 -16.30
C SER A 500 -14.24 28.41 -16.75
N VAL A 501 -15.46 28.71 -17.21
CA VAL A 501 -15.89 30.07 -17.53
C VAL A 501 -16.98 30.45 -16.55
N ASP A 502 -16.85 31.61 -15.91
CA ASP A 502 -17.91 32.18 -15.10
C ASP A 502 -19.12 32.52 -16.02
N ALA A 503 -20.22 31.79 -15.83
CA ALA A 503 -21.45 31.91 -16.60
C ALA A 503 -22.16 33.29 -16.49
N ARG A 504 -21.68 34.19 -15.63
CA ARG A 504 -22.20 35.56 -15.49
C ARG A 504 -21.23 36.64 -15.94
N THR A 505 -19.94 36.49 -15.66
CA THR A 505 -18.93 37.53 -15.97
C THR A 505 -18.15 37.25 -17.25
N GLY A 506 -18.06 35.99 -17.67
CA GLY A 506 -17.19 35.55 -18.76
C GLY A 506 -15.72 35.40 -18.36
N ASP A 507 -15.36 35.63 -17.09
CA ASP A 507 -14.01 35.39 -16.59
C ASP A 507 -13.63 33.91 -16.78
N VAL A 508 -12.51 33.67 -17.45
CA VAL A 508 -11.93 32.33 -17.64
C VAL A 508 -11.02 32.03 -16.46
N TRP A 509 -11.23 30.91 -15.78
CA TRP A 509 -10.47 30.47 -14.62
C TRP A 509 -9.75 29.16 -14.91
N VAL A 510 -8.47 29.06 -14.55
CA VAL A 510 -7.61 27.88 -14.78
C VAL A 510 -6.89 27.49 -13.50
N GLY A 511 -7.00 26.22 -13.10
CA GLY A 511 -6.09 25.60 -12.15
C GLY A 511 -4.84 25.11 -12.88
N ASN A 512 -3.66 25.48 -12.39
CA ASN A 512 -2.37 25.11 -12.97
C ASN A 512 -1.49 24.42 -11.91
N ASN A 513 -1.06 23.19 -12.19
CA ASN A 513 -0.25 22.45 -11.24
C ASN A 513 1.17 22.99 -11.12
N GLY A 514 1.59 23.13 -9.86
CA GLY A 514 2.98 23.39 -9.48
C GLY A 514 3.94 22.27 -9.87
N GLN A 515 5.21 22.64 -9.95
CA GLN A 515 6.34 21.70 -9.97
C GLN A 515 6.72 21.41 -8.51
N ASP A 516 7.50 22.28 -7.86
CA ASP A 516 8.27 21.95 -6.65
C ASP A 516 7.76 22.64 -5.37
N LEU A 517 7.33 23.91 -5.45
CA LEU A 517 7.12 24.74 -4.25
C LEU A 517 5.71 25.37 -4.17
N TRP A 518 5.06 25.67 -5.30
CA TRP A 518 3.79 26.40 -5.33
C TRP A 518 2.80 25.87 -6.37
N GLU A 519 1.53 25.83 -5.99
CA GLU A 519 0.36 25.60 -6.83
C GLU A 519 -0.34 26.92 -7.20
N GLN A 520 -1.03 27.03 -8.36
CA GLN A 520 -1.64 28.30 -8.80
C GLN A 520 -3.05 28.21 -9.41
N VAL A 521 -3.91 29.17 -9.05
CA VAL A 521 -5.10 29.56 -9.85
C VAL A 521 -4.80 30.82 -10.63
N TYR A 522 -5.12 30.82 -11.92
CA TYR A 522 -5.11 31.99 -12.78
C TYR A 522 -6.52 32.34 -13.26
N ARG A 523 -6.95 33.59 -13.01
CA ARG A 523 -8.02 34.22 -13.78
C ARG A 523 -7.39 34.81 -15.04
N ILE A 524 -7.71 34.25 -16.20
CA ILE A 524 -6.93 34.42 -17.43
C ILE A 524 -7.14 35.81 -18.04
N GLU A 525 -6.04 36.51 -18.30
CA GLU A 525 -6.04 37.83 -18.93
C GLU A 525 -5.51 37.76 -20.37
N ARG A 526 -6.10 38.57 -21.26
CA ARG A 526 -5.72 38.64 -22.68
C ARG A 526 -4.26 39.08 -22.83
N GLY A 527 -3.43 38.21 -23.40
CA GLY A 527 -2.01 38.46 -23.71
C GLY A 527 -1.06 38.28 -22.53
N ALA A 528 -1.53 37.77 -21.38
CA ALA A 528 -0.70 37.59 -20.20
C ALA A 528 0.39 36.51 -20.39
N ASN A 529 1.52 36.73 -19.71
CA ASN A 529 2.61 35.78 -19.52
C ASN A 529 2.64 35.36 -18.04
N TYR A 530 2.34 34.11 -17.71
CA TYR A 530 2.37 33.60 -16.33
C TYR A 530 3.76 33.12 -15.87
N GLY A 531 4.81 33.36 -16.66
CA GLY A 531 6.20 33.29 -16.22
C GLY A 531 6.84 31.90 -16.18
N TRP A 532 6.08 30.81 -16.28
CA TRP A 532 6.65 29.46 -16.39
C TRP A 532 7.56 29.37 -17.62
N SER A 533 8.78 28.84 -17.54
CA SER A 533 9.44 28.13 -16.43
C SER A 533 10.51 28.97 -15.69
N VAL A 534 10.54 30.29 -15.90
CA VAL A 534 11.41 31.23 -15.16
C VAL A 534 10.90 31.45 -13.74
N TYR A 535 9.57 31.50 -13.59
CA TYR A 535 8.84 31.64 -12.33
C TYR A 535 7.90 30.44 -12.12
N GLU A 536 7.70 30.10 -10.85
CA GLU A 536 6.64 29.23 -10.36
C GLU A 536 5.73 30.06 -9.44
N GLY A 537 4.52 30.37 -9.91
CA GLY A 537 3.67 31.37 -9.28
C GLY A 537 4.36 32.74 -9.19
N SER A 538 4.32 33.37 -8.02
CA SER A 538 5.04 34.63 -7.74
C SER A 538 6.55 34.46 -7.52
N HIS A 539 7.09 33.23 -7.55
CA HIS A 539 8.42 32.92 -7.02
C HIS A 539 9.43 32.56 -8.13
N PRO A 540 10.70 33.02 -8.06
CA PRO A 540 11.74 32.60 -9.00
C PRO A 540 11.96 31.09 -8.94
N PHE A 541 11.96 30.44 -10.10
CA PHE A 541 12.24 29.01 -10.24
C PHE A 541 13.57 28.83 -10.99
N TYR A 542 13.56 28.75 -12.31
CA TYR A 542 14.78 28.84 -13.12
C TYR A 542 15.07 30.29 -13.54
N ALA A 543 15.57 31.10 -12.61
CA ALA A 543 15.92 32.51 -12.86
C ALA A 543 17.02 32.70 -13.96
N ASN A 544 17.71 31.64 -14.34
CA ASN A 544 18.68 31.61 -15.44
C ASN A 544 18.05 31.35 -16.84
N ARG A 545 16.78 30.94 -16.92
CA ARG A 545 16.06 30.79 -18.20
C ARG A 545 15.65 32.17 -18.73
N LYS A 546 15.56 32.29 -20.05
CA LYS A 546 15.15 33.54 -20.71
C LYS A 546 13.64 33.75 -20.57
N LEU A 547 13.24 34.85 -19.94
CA LEU A 547 11.85 35.30 -19.95
C LEU A 547 11.44 35.72 -21.38
N GLY A 548 10.19 35.43 -21.74
CA GLY A 548 9.58 35.85 -23.00
C GLY A 548 9.39 37.38 -23.08
N PRO A 549 8.87 37.88 -24.22
CA PRO A 549 8.86 39.32 -24.51
C PRO A 549 7.92 40.17 -23.63
N HIS A 550 7.03 39.54 -22.86
CA HIS A 550 6.07 40.23 -21.97
C HIS A 550 6.42 39.98 -20.49
N PRO A 551 6.17 40.96 -19.59
CA PRO A 551 6.45 40.81 -18.17
C PRO A 551 5.62 39.69 -17.52
N ALA A 552 6.18 39.03 -16.52
CA ALA A 552 5.50 37.98 -15.77
C ALA A 552 4.30 38.54 -14.99
N THR A 553 3.18 37.85 -15.07
CA THR A 553 1.89 38.15 -14.43
C THR A 553 1.71 37.19 -13.26
N LYS A 554 1.45 37.74 -12.06
CA LYS A 554 1.27 36.93 -10.86
C LYS A 554 0.01 36.06 -10.92
N PRO A 555 -0.01 34.90 -10.23
CA PRO A 555 -1.22 34.13 -10.02
C PRO A 555 -2.30 34.93 -9.30
N THR A 556 -3.55 34.54 -9.51
CA THR A 556 -4.70 35.14 -8.81
C THR A 556 -4.83 34.58 -7.40
N LEU A 557 -4.51 33.30 -7.22
CA LEU A 557 -4.39 32.59 -5.95
C LEU A 557 -3.18 31.65 -6.05
N GLU A 558 -2.38 31.52 -5.00
CA GLU A 558 -1.27 30.57 -4.95
C GLU A 558 -1.16 29.95 -3.56
N HIS A 559 -0.75 28.67 -3.51
CA HIS A 559 -0.61 27.91 -2.28
C HIS A 559 0.76 27.23 -2.23
N PRO A 560 1.47 27.22 -1.09
CA PRO A 560 2.74 26.52 -0.96
C PRO A 560 2.54 25.01 -0.91
N HIS A 561 3.58 24.23 -1.22
CA HIS A 561 3.52 22.75 -1.20
C HIS A 561 3.39 22.10 0.20
N SER A 562 3.44 22.92 1.25
CA SER A 562 2.97 22.55 2.59
C SER A 562 1.44 22.49 2.69
N GLU A 563 0.70 23.23 1.86
CA GLU A 563 -0.77 23.34 1.91
C GLU A 563 -1.51 22.60 0.77
N ALA A 564 -1.00 22.64 -0.47
CA ALA A 564 -1.59 22.05 -1.69
C ALA A 564 -0.48 21.44 -2.57
N ARG A 565 -0.73 20.39 -3.38
CA ARG A 565 0.33 19.63 -4.11
C ARG A 565 -0.07 19.07 -5.48
N SER A 566 -1.30 19.29 -5.90
CA SER A 566 -1.81 19.00 -7.23
C SER A 566 -3.15 19.73 -7.36
N LEU A 567 -3.07 21.05 -7.51
CA LEU A 567 -4.24 21.92 -7.51
C LEU A 567 -5.09 21.72 -8.77
N THR A 568 -6.37 21.44 -8.55
CA THR A 568 -7.28 21.02 -9.60
C THR A 568 -7.88 22.19 -10.36
N GLY A 569 -8.04 23.34 -9.71
CA GLY A 569 -8.92 24.42 -10.17
C GLY A 569 -10.36 24.20 -9.71
N GLY A 570 -11.31 24.92 -10.30
CA GLY A 570 -12.66 25.07 -9.75
C GLY A 570 -13.66 25.82 -10.64
N ILE A 571 -14.78 26.25 -10.06
CA ILE A 571 -15.87 26.99 -10.73
C ILE A 571 -16.37 28.16 -9.87
N VAL A 572 -17.02 29.16 -10.49
CA VAL A 572 -17.77 30.18 -9.75
C VAL A 572 -19.18 29.66 -9.41
N TYR A 573 -19.51 29.56 -8.12
CA TYR A 573 -20.79 28.99 -7.66
C TYR A 573 -21.94 30.01 -7.71
N TYR A 574 -23.09 29.58 -8.26
CA TYR A 574 -24.31 30.40 -8.33
C TYR A 574 -25.60 29.66 -7.91
N GLY A 575 -25.47 28.51 -7.26
CA GLY A 575 -26.59 27.77 -6.67
C GLY A 575 -27.29 28.52 -5.54
N LYS A 576 -28.44 28.00 -5.12
CA LYS A 576 -29.31 28.61 -4.10
C LYS A 576 -29.02 28.04 -2.70
N ARG A 577 -28.50 26.81 -2.59
CA ARG A 577 -28.26 26.11 -1.31
C ARG A 577 -27.27 26.83 -0.40
N PHE A 578 -26.26 27.50 -0.96
CA PHE A 578 -25.24 28.24 -0.19
C PHE A 578 -25.21 29.73 -0.54
N PRO A 579 -26.14 30.56 0.00
CA PRO A 579 -26.22 31.99 -0.33
C PRO A 579 -24.91 32.77 -0.12
N LYS A 580 -24.12 32.41 0.90
CA LYS A 580 -22.81 33.03 1.20
C LYS A 580 -21.73 32.76 0.13
N LEU A 581 -21.85 31.65 -0.61
CA LEU A 581 -20.87 31.25 -1.64
C LEU A 581 -21.25 31.75 -3.05
N ARG A 582 -22.34 32.51 -3.20
CA ARG A 582 -22.79 33.00 -4.51
C ARG A 582 -21.80 34.02 -5.08
N GLY A 583 -21.21 33.72 -6.24
CA GLY A 583 -20.13 34.51 -6.84
C GLY A 583 -18.74 34.24 -6.24
N VAL A 584 -18.59 33.17 -5.45
CA VAL A 584 -17.29 32.67 -5.00
C VAL A 584 -16.75 31.67 -6.02
N TYR A 585 -15.47 31.80 -6.36
CA TYR A 585 -14.72 30.75 -7.03
C TYR A 585 -14.38 29.64 -6.02
N ILE A 586 -15.02 28.49 -6.14
CA ILE A 586 -14.79 27.29 -5.32
C ILE A 586 -13.86 26.36 -6.10
N TYR A 587 -12.73 26.00 -5.49
CA TYR A 587 -11.69 25.18 -6.09
C TYR A 587 -11.07 24.25 -5.04
N GLY A 588 -10.24 23.31 -5.48
CA GLY A 588 -9.61 22.35 -4.58
C GLY A 588 -8.35 21.72 -5.14
N ASP A 589 -7.81 20.78 -4.37
CA ASP A 589 -6.53 20.12 -4.61
C ASP A 589 -6.70 18.60 -4.55
N HIS A 590 -6.16 17.91 -5.55
CA HIS A 590 -6.27 16.46 -5.71
C HIS A 590 -5.53 15.68 -4.61
N SER A 591 -4.34 16.13 -4.24
CA SER A 591 -3.42 15.40 -3.37
C SER A 591 -3.76 15.51 -1.88
N THR A 592 -4.39 16.60 -1.48
CA THR A 592 -4.80 16.90 -0.08
C THR A 592 -6.30 16.80 0.14
N GLY A 593 -7.12 16.87 -0.92
CA GLY A 593 -8.59 16.86 -0.82
C GLY A 593 -9.18 18.13 -0.19
N LYS A 594 -8.38 19.19 -0.01
CA LYS A 594 -8.84 20.49 0.46
C LYS A 594 -9.68 21.22 -0.59
N ILE A 595 -10.62 22.02 -0.11
CA ILE A 595 -11.49 22.89 -0.91
C ILE A 595 -11.43 24.30 -0.31
N TRP A 596 -11.16 25.29 -1.13
CA TRP A 596 -11.16 26.71 -0.77
C TRP A 596 -12.22 27.47 -1.57
N GLY A 597 -12.60 28.63 -1.05
CA GLY A 597 -13.41 29.62 -1.74
C GLY A 597 -12.67 30.94 -1.79
N ALA A 598 -12.65 31.60 -2.95
CA ALA A 598 -12.13 32.95 -3.10
C ALA A 598 -13.12 33.87 -3.83
N LYS A 599 -13.13 35.16 -3.46
CA LYS A 599 -13.86 36.20 -4.17
C LYS A 599 -12.87 37.25 -4.68
N VAL A 600 -12.93 37.53 -5.97
CA VAL A 600 -12.05 38.50 -6.65
C VAL A 600 -12.86 39.66 -7.19
N GLU A 601 -12.47 40.87 -6.80
CA GLU A 601 -13.07 42.13 -7.27
C GLU A 601 -11.94 43.04 -7.79
N SER A 602 -12.09 43.60 -8.99
CA SER A 602 -11.10 44.51 -9.59
C SER A 602 -9.65 43.98 -9.56
N LYS A 603 -9.46 42.69 -9.91
CA LYS A 603 -8.19 41.94 -9.88
C LYS A 603 -7.58 41.71 -8.47
N LYS A 604 -8.32 41.98 -7.39
CA LYS A 604 -7.86 41.74 -6.01
C LYS A 604 -8.71 40.68 -5.33
N VAL A 605 -8.06 39.78 -4.60
CA VAL A 605 -8.73 38.84 -3.69
C VAL A 605 -9.26 39.65 -2.50
N VAL A 606 -10.59 39.71 -2.35
CA VAL A 606 -11.25 40.47 -1.26
C VAL A 606 -11.75 39.56 -0.13
N TRP A 607 -11.85 38.25 -0.39
CA TRP A 607 -12.14 37.22 0.59
C TRP A 607 -11.56 35.88 0.11
N HIS A 608 -11.02 35.09 1.02
CA HIS A 608 -10.45 33.76 0.77
C HIS A 608 -10.57 32.92 2.06
N GLU A 609 -11.08 31.69 1.96
CA GLU A 609 -11.34 30.82 3.12
C GLU A 609 -11.22 29.32 2.73
N GLU A 610 -10.66 28.49 3.62
CA GLU A 610 -10.73 27.02 3.51
C GLU A 610 -12.15 26.57 3.85
N LEU A 611 -12.87 26.03 2.86
CA LEU A 611 -14.28 25.65 2.99
C LEU A 611 -14.47 24.27 3.57
N ALA A 612 -13.65 23.30 3.15
CA ALA A 612 -13.69 21.92 3.60
C ALA A 612 -12.29 21.28 3.48
N ASN A 613 -11.99 20.36 4.40
CA ASN A 613 -10.85 19.46 4.35
C ASN A 613 -11.40 18.03 4.21
N THR A 614 -10.97 17.27 3.19
CA THR A 614 -11.69 16.05 2.76
C THR A 614 -10.78 14.92 2.29
N MET A 615 -11.35 13.72 2.20
CA MET A 615 -10.69 12.53 1.64
C MET A 615 -10.72 12.44 0.12
N LEU A 616 -11.39 13.37 -0.56
CA LEU A 616 -11.65 13.24 -1.99
C LEU A 616 -10.37 13.42 -2.81
N HIS A 617 -10.18 12.59 -3.82
CA HIS A 617 -9.18 12.80 -4.86
C HIS A 617 -9.76 13.72 -5.92
N ILE A 618 -9.77 15.03 -5.62
CA ILE A 618 -10.56 16.03 -6.37
C ILE A 618 -10.02 16.22 -7.79
N THR A 619 -10.74 15.77 -8.81
CA THR A 619 -10.30 15.89 -10.22
C THR A 619 -11.10 16.87 -11.07
N SER A 620 -12.33 17.23 -10.66
CA SER A 620 -13.12 18.28 -11.32
C SER A 620 -14.21 18.85 -10.42
N PHE A 621 -14.63 20.07 -10.72
CA PHE A 621 -15.83 20.71 -10.17
C PHE A 621 -16.78 21.04 -11.31
N ALA A 622 -18.09 20.92 -11.07
CA ALA A 622 -19.13 21.28 -12.03
C ALA A 622 -20.36 21.87 -11.32
N ALA A 623 -21.22 22.54 -12.10
CA ALA A 623 -22.53 22.95 -11.65
C ALA A 623 -23.59 22.01 -12.26
N ASP A 624 -24.57 21.61 -11.45
CA ASP A 624 -25.73 20.86 -11.92
C ASP A 624 -26.75 21.77 -12.64
N SER A 625 -27.87 21.19 -13.10
CA SER A 625 -28.94 21.92 -13.80
C SER A 625 -29.62 23.01 -12.97
N GLU A 626 -29.44 23.02 -11.65
CA GLU A 626 -29.98 24.01 -10.70
C GLU A 626 -28.90 25.03 -10.27
N GLY A 627 -27.66 24.84 -10.72
CA GLY A 627 -26.48 25.63 -10.34
C GLY A 627 -25.79 25.13 -9.07
N GLU A 628 -26.18 23.97 -8.54
CA GLU A 628 -25.60 23.40 -7.33
C GLU A 628 -24.27 22.67 -7.61
N LEU A 629 -23.41 22.63 -6.60
CA LEU A 629 -22.02 22.16 -6.76
C LEU A 629 -21.94 20.65 -6.88
N LEU A 630 -21.19 20.17 -7.87
CA LEU A 630 -20.71 18.81 -8.02
C LEU A 630 -19.17 18.78 -7.95
N ILE A 631 -18.62 17.75 -7.32
CA ILE A 631 -17.19 17.52 -7.09
C ILE A 631 -16.88 16.07 -7.47
N SER A 632 -15.91 15.82 -8.35
CA SER A 632 -15.48 14.46 -8.72
C SER A 632 -14.40 13.91 -7.79
N ASP A 633 -14.52 12.63 -7.43
CA ASP A 633 -13.61 11.92 -6.53
C ASP A 633 -12.98 10.70 -7.24
N HIS A 634 -11.67 10.78 -7.51
CA HIS A 634 -10.88 9.82 -8.29
C HIS A 634 -10.25 8.73 -7.41
N ARG A 635 -11.10 7.93 -6.75
CA ARG A 635 -10.70 6.79 -5.91
C ARG A 635 -11.23 5.47 -6.46
N GLY A 636 -10.30 4.56 -6.79
CA GLY A 636 -10.56 3.26 -7.43
C GLY A 636 -11.48 2.31 -6.65
N ASN A 637 -11.57 1.07 -7.11
CA ASN A 637 -12.30 -0.02 -6.43
C ASN A 637 -13.77 0.30 -6.13
N ASN A 638 -14.44 1.05 -7.01
CA ASN A 638 -15.85 1.48 -6.89
C ASN A 638 -16.14 2.52 -5.77
N GLU A 639 -15.11 3.14 -5.18
CA GLU A 639 -15.29 4.20 -4.17
C GLU A 639 -15.61 5.58 -4.79
N GLY A 640 -15.09 5.84 -5.99
CA GLY A 640 -15.18 7.11 -6.70
C GLY A 640 -16.60 7.49 -7.09
N GLY A 641 -16.86 8.80 -7.16
CA GLY A 641 -18.20 9.32 -7.43
C GLY A 641 -18.29 10.84 -7.45
N PHE A 642 -19.52 11.34 -7.31
CA PHE A 642 -19.83 12.77 -7.29
C PHE A 642 -20.35 13.21 -5.92
N TYR A 643 -19.81 14.32 -5.43
CA TYR A 643 -20.05 14.89 -4.11
C TYR A 643 -20.52 16.34 -4.23
N THR A 644 -21.10 16.87 -3.16
CA THR A 644 -21.47 18.28 -3.00
C THR A 644 -21.06 18.73 -1.58
N LEU A 645 -20.99 20.04 -1.35
CA LEU A 645 -20.81 20.56 0.00
C LEU A 645 -22.09 20.38 0.82
N GLU A 646 -21.94 20.27 2.14
CA GLU A 646 -22.99 20.47 3.13
C GLU A 646 -22.44 21.19 4.36
N VAL A 647 -23.29 21.92 5.08
CA VAL A 647 -22.86 22.70 6.26
C VAL A 647 -22.37 21.74 7.34
N ASN A 648 -21.18 22.00 7.87
CA ASN A 648 -20.62 21.19 8.95
C ASN A 648 -21.39 21.48 10.25
N PRO A 649 -21.97 20.49 10.94
CA PRO A 649 -22.65 20.73 12.21
C PRO A 649 -21.69 21.26 13.28
N PRO A 650 -22.16 22.05 14.26
CA PRO A 650 -21.31 22.63 15.31
C PRO A 650 -20.51 21.56 16.05
N ASN A 651 -19.18 21.61 15.93
CA ASN A 651 -18.32 20.58 16.49
C ASN A 651 -18.16 20.74 18.02
N LYS A 652 -18.75 19.80 18.78
CA LYS A 652 -18.61 19.74 20.24
C LYS A 652 -17.27 19.14 20.72
N THR A 653 -16.54 18.40 19.90
CA THR A 653 -15.32 17.69 20.34
C THR A 653 -14.09 18.61 20.40
N ALA A 654 -14.09 19.76 19.73
CA ALA A 654 -12.98 20.71 19.79
C ALA A 654 -12.70 21.23 21.21
N ALA A 655 -13.73 21.32 22.06
CA ALA A 655 -13.59 21.70 23.47
C ALA A 655 -13.01 20.58 24.37
N LEU A 656 -12.75 19.39 23.82
CA LEU A 656 -12.24 18.21 24.55
C LEU A 656 -10.80 17.84 24.15
N PHE A 657 -10.25 18.44 23.10
CA PHE A 657 -8.89 18.14 22.65
C PHE A 657 -7.86 18.69 23.68
N PRO A 658 -6.87 17.89 24.10
CA PRO A 658 -5.89 18.31 25.10
C PRO A 658 -5.03 19.46 24.60
N THR A 659 -4.95 20.53 25.39
CA THR A 659 -4.09 21.69 25.12
C THR A 659 -2.77 21.61 25.88
N LYS A 660 -2.66 20.69 26.84
CA LYS A 660 -1.44 20.33 27.57
C LYS A 660 -1.15 18.83 27.50
N LEU A 661 0.12 18.43 27.73
CA LEU A 661 0.46 17.01 27.80
C LEU A 661 -0.18 16.33 29.02
N SER A 662 -0.31 17.04 30.14
CA SER A 662 -1.02 16.55 31.34
C SER A 662 -2.49 16.18 31.07
N GLU A 663 -3.12 16.81 30.08
CA GLU A 663 -4.51 16.57 29.65
C GLU A 663 -4.62 15.38 28.68
N SER A 664 -3.51 14.94 28.05
CA SER A 664 -3.52 13.96 26.95
C SER A 664 -3.95 12.54 27.33
N GLY A 665 -3.85 12.19 28.62
CA GLY A 665 -4.08 10.82 29.11
C GLY A 665 -3.01 9.80 28.69
N LEU A 666 -1.94 10.21 27.99
CA LEU A 666 -0.84 9.35 27.56
C LEU A 666 0.32 9.29 28.57
N PHE A 667 0.42 10.30 29.45
CA PHE A 667 1.42 10.36 30.53
C PHE A 667 0.81 9.89 31.86
N ALA A 668 1.58 9.15 32.64
CA ALA A 668 1.33 8.84 34.04
C ALA A 668 1.96 9.86 35.01
N ALA A 669 2.98 10.59 34.56
CA ALA A 669 3.46 11.84 35.13
C ALA A 669 4.27 12.59 34.05
N VAL A 670 3.97 13.88 33.83
CA VAL A 670 4.66 14.66 32.78
C VAL A 670 6.02 15.17 33.26
N GLU A 671 6.13 15.56 34.54
CA GLU A 671 7.32 16.16 35.15
C GLU A 671 8.61 15.31 35.04
N ASN A 672 8.45 13.99 34.92
CA ASN A 672 9.55 13.04 34.73
C ASN A 672 9.38 12.18 33.48
N HIS A 673 8.58 12.64 32.51
CA HIS A 673 8.30 11.98 31.23
C HIS A 673 7.73 10.54 31.32
N ARG A 674 7.19 10.15 32.48
CA ARG A 674 6.68 8.78 32.66
C ARG A 674 5.37 8.57 31.89
N MET A 675 5.43 7.82 30.80
CA MET A 675 4.26 7.38 30.02
C MET A 675 3.34 6.43 30.81
N GLN A 676 2.08 6.26 30.35
CA GLN A 676 1.17 5.25 30.89
C GLN A 676 1.67 3.82 30.54
N PRO A 677 1.42 2.80 31.40
CA PRO A 677 1.97 1.45 31.21
C PRO A 677 1.57 0.71 29.93
N GLY A 678 0.43 1.08 29.32
CA GLY A 678 -0.07 0.47 28.08
C GLY A 678 0.58 0.99 26.79
N LEU A 679 1.47 1.98 26.87
CA LEU A 679 2.19 2.47 25.69
C LEU A 679 3.41 1.59 25.39
N ILE A 680 3.57 1.22 24.12
CA ILE A 680 4.68 0.40 23.64
C ILE A 680 5.86 1.32 23.32
N PRO A 681 6.99 1.30 24.07
CA PRO A 681 8.19 2.04 23.69
C PRO A 681 8.82 1.42 22.44
N TYR A 682 9.49 2.23 21.62
CA TYR A 682 10.21 1.71 20.46
C TYR A 682 11.44 2.53 20.04
N THR A 683 12.38 1.85 19.38
CA THR A 683 13.59 2.41 18.76
C THR A 683 13.57 2.11 17.26
N VAL A 684 14.33 2.90 16.49
CA VAL A 684 14.43 2.79 15.03
C VAL A 684 15.89 2.61 14.63
N ASN A 685 16.19 1.72 13.69
CA ASN A 685 17.55 1.47 13.18
C ASN A 685 18.26 2.75 12.70
N SER A 686 17.59 3.55 11.87
CA SER A 686 18.15 4.79 11.33
C SER A 686 17.30 6.00 11.75
N PRO A 687 17.75 6.83 12.71
CA PRO A 687 16.98 7.96 13.20
C PRO A 687 17.09 9.17 12.26
N LEU A 688 15.95 9.71 11.83
CA LEU A 688 15.84 11.04 11.19
C LEU A 688 16.67 12.10 11.95
N TRP A 689 17.52 12.85 11.24
CA TRP A 689 18.27 13.98 11.77
C TRP A 689 17.30 15.08 12.25
N SER A 690 17.59 15.66 13.41
CA SER A 690 16.77 16.70 14.04
C SER A 690 17.68 17.52 14.95
N ASP A 691 18.73 18.10 14.36
CA ASP A 691 19.72 18.96 15.01
C ASP A 691 20.31 18.38 16.30
N GLY A 692 20.72 17.11 16.26
CA GLY A 692 21.30 16.39 17.40
C GLY A 692 20.33 16.02 18.53
N ALA A 693 19.05 16.40 18.47
CA ALA A 693 18.11 16.16 19.57
C ALA A 693 17.97 14.67 19.93
N TYR A 694 18.03 14.37 21.23
CA TYR A 694 17.67 13.07 21.80
C TYR A 694 16.18 12.80 21.60
N LYS A 695 15.80 11.54 21.31
CA LYS A 695 14.45 11.18 20.86
C LYS A 695 13.94 9.90 21.51
N GLU A 696 12.93 10.03 22.36
CA GLU A 696 12.11 8.91 22.84
C GLU A 696 10.84 8.75 21.98
N ARG A 697 10.36 7.52 21.83
CA ARG A 697 9.19 7.20 21.02
C ARG A 697 8.33 6.14 21.67
N TYR A 698 7.03 6.32 21.57
CA TYR A 698 6.02 5.41 22.09
C TYR A 698 4.85 5.28 21.12
N LEU A 699 4.20 4.13 21.12
CA LEU A 699 2.98 3.86 20.38
C LEU A 699 1.84 3.61 21.38
N ALA A 700 0.77 4.39 21.25
CA ALA A 700 -0.49 4.19 21.96
C ALA A 700 -1.53 3.66 20.96
N LEU A 701 -1.95 2.42 21.16
CA LEU A 701 -2.99 1.76 20.35
C LEU A 701 -4.37 1.94 21.01
N PRO A 702 -5.48 1.80 20.26
CA PRO A 702 -6.82 1.95 20.80
C PRO A 702 -7.11 0.90 21.87
N ALA A 703 -7.71 1.32 22.98
CA ALA A 703 -8.11 0.41 24.05
C ALA A 703 -9.14 -0.64 23.62
N ALA A 704 -10.01 -0.29 22.65
CA ALA A 704 -11.08 -1.16 22.16
C ALA A 704 -10.60 -2.22 21.16
N ASP A 705 -9.59 -1.87 20.34
CA ASP A 705 -8.94 -2.77 19.39
C ASP A 705 -7.47 -2.35 19.24
N PRO A 706 -6.54 -2.97 19.98
CA PRO A 706 -5.12 -2.66 19.91
C PRO A 706 -4.42 -3.40 18.75
N SER A 707 -5.15 -3.86 17.73
CA SER A 707 -4.56 -4.62 16.63
C SER A 707 -4.10 -3.71 15.48
N LEU A 708 -2.96 -4.05 14.84
CA LEU A 708 -2.36 -3.29 13.75
C LEU A 708 -1.92 -4.22 12.61
N GLU A 709 -2.01 -3.75 11.36
CA GLU A 709 -1.66 -4.54 10.18
C GLU A 709 -0.15 -4.48 9.90
N PHE A 710 0.51 -5.62 10.02
CA PHE A 710 1.92 -5.79 9.68
C PHE A 710 2.12 -5.79 8.15
N THR A 711 3.13 -5.07 7.68
CA THR A 711 3.56 -5.10 6.27
C THR A 711 5.07 -5.32 6.18
N ALA A 712 5.51 -6.26 5.34
CA ALA A 712 6.94 -6.62 5.25
C ALA A 712 7.80 -5.53 4.57
N SER A 713 7.22 -4.73 3.67
CA SER A 713 7.95 -3.85 2.74
C SER A 713 7.66 -2.35 2.88
N ARG A 714 6.72 -1.94 3.74
CA ARG A 714 6.32 -0.54 3.93
C ARG A 714 6.13 -0.23 5.42
N SER A 715 5.66 0.98 5.71
CA SER A 715 5.10 1.30 7.03
C SER A 715 3.85 0.46 7.29
N TRP A 716 3.64 0.08 8.54
CA TRP A 716 2.47 -0.68 8.97
C TRP A 716 1.19 0.16 8.93
N ASN A 717 0.02 -0.50 8.92
CA ASN A 717 -1.26 0.21 9.01
C ASN A 717 -1.81 0.11 10.43
N PHE A 718 -2.27 1.23 10.97
CA PHE A 718 -2.72 1.35 12.36
C PHE A 718 -4.22 1.63 12.43
N PRO A 719 -4.94 1.19 13.46
CA PRO A 719 -6.36 1.50 13.62
C PRO A 719 -6.59 2.99 13.95
N ASN A 720 -7.78 3.51 13.64
CA ASN A 720 -8.17 4.87 14.04
C ASN A 720 -8.11 5.04 15.56
N THR A 721 -7.81 6.26 16.02
CA THR A 721 -7.43 6.67 17.39
C THR A 721 -6.04 6.24 17.88
N THR A 722 -5.21 5.58 17.04
CA THR A 722 -3.78 5.38 17.32
C THR A 722 -3.06 6.72 17.50
N VAL A 723 -2.16 6.80 18.49
CA VAL A 723 -1.26 7.95 18.68
C VAL A 723 0.19 7.48 18.73
N ILE A 724 1.01 8.00 17.81
CA ILE A 724 2.46 7.86 17.84
C ILE A 724 3.02 9.07 18.58
N VAL A 725 3.72 8.84 19.68
CA VAL A 725 4.36 9.86 20.50
C VAL A 725 5.85 9.89 20.16
N LYS A 726 6.39 11.08 19.87
CA LYS A 726 7.82 11.32 19.71
C LYS A 726 8.22 12.55 20.54
N SER A 727 9.05 12.36 21.56
CA SER A 727 9.54 13.47 22.39
C SER A 727 10.99 13.77 22.08
N PHE A 728 11.33 15.06 22.09
CA PHE A 728 12.63 15.61 21.72
C PHE A 728 13.23 16.36 22.89
N ALA A 729 14.47 16.01 23.25
CA ALA A 729 15.26 16.75 24.22
C ALA A 729 16.53 17.29 23.59
N LEU A 730 16.95 18.48 24.02
CA LEU A 730 18.26 19.04 23.72
C LEU A 730 19.18 18.88 24.93
N GLU A 731 20.44 18.57 24.66
CA GLU A 731 21.54 18.80 25.60
C GLU A 731 21.78 20.31 25.66
N ILE A 732 21.66 20.89 26.86
CA ILE A 732 21.88 22.32 27.11
C ILE A 732 23.37 22.61 27.37
N GLU A 733 24.12 21.58 27.73
CA GLU A 733 25.58 21.52 27.68
C GLU A 733 25.93 20.44 26.65
N GLU A 734 26.54 20.85 25.54
CA GLU A 734 26.89 19.98 24.41
C GLU A 734 27.81 18.83 24.87
N GLY A 735 27.49 17.60 24.48
CA GLY A 735 28.23 16.42 24.91
C GLY A 735 27.88 15.90 26.31
N ASN A 736 27.00 16.57 27.06
CA ASN A 736 26.54 16.13 28.39
C ASN A 736 25.07 15.65 28.38
N PRO A 737 24.83 14.32 28.30
CA PRO A 737 23.49 13.72 28.43
C PRO A 737 22.71 14.07 29.69
N ALA A 738 23.35 14.42 30.81
CA ALA A 738 22.67 14.79 32.05
C ALA A 738 22.10 16.23 32.00
N SER A 739 22.58 17.07 31.08
CA SER A 739 22.06 18.43 30.86
C SER A 739 20.71 18.45 30.14
N ARG A 740 20.22 17.30 29.66
CA ARG A 740 19.07 17.21 28.75
C ARG A 740 17.82 17.90 29.30
N ARG A 741 17.12 18.62 28.41
CA ARG A 741 15.81 19.22 28.65
C ARG A 741 14.88 18.87 27.51
N TRP A 742 13.69 18.38 27.83
CA TRP A 742 12.58 18.22 26.89
C TRP A 742 12.19 19.59 26.35
N ILE A 743 12.09 19.67 25.02
CA ILE A 743 11.73 20.90 24.31
C ILE A 743 10.45 20.74 23.48
N GLU A 744 10.21 19.55 22.93
CA GLU A 744 9.03 19.24 22.12
C GLU A 744 8.51 17.83 22.44
N THR A 745 7.19 17.67 22.50
CA THR A 745 6.55 16.37 22.28
C THR A 745 5.61 16.49 21.10
N ARG A 746 5.75 15.60 20.12
CA ARG A 746 4.91 15.52 18.94
C ARG A 746 4.05 14.27 18.99
N PHE A 747 2.76 14.45 18.76
CA PHE A 747 1.81 13.37 18.53
C PHE A 747 1.52 13.30 17.04
N LEU A 748 1.58 12.12 16.43
CA LEU A 748 0.95 11.84 15.13
C LEU A 748 -0.26 10.95 15.42
N THR A 749 -1.47 11.44 15.19
CA THR A 749 -2.72 10.73 15.53
C THR A 749 -3.39 10.24 14.27
N ARG A 750 -3.85 8.98 14.21
CA ARG A 750 -4.74 8.52 13.15
C ARG A 750 -6.19 8.75 13.54
N GLN A 751 -6.97 9.47 12.75
CA GLN A 751 -8.37 9.75 12.99
C GLN A 751 -9.10 9.88 11.65
N ASP A 752 -10.31 9.33 11.53
CA ASP A 752 -11.11 9.32 10.30
C ASP A 752 -10.31 8.90 9.04
N ASP A 753 -9.41 7.92 9.24
CA ASP A 753 -8.46 7.36 8.27
C ASP A 753 -7.37 8.32 7.72
N GLU A 754 -7.23 9.50 8.33
CA GLU A 754 -6.12 10.43 8.11
C GLU A 754 -5.16 10.49 9.30
N TRP A 755 -3.96 11.01 9.03
CA TRP A 755 -2.98 11.30 10.08
C TRP A 755 -2.88 12.81 10.30
N VAL A 756 -2.73 13.24 11.56
CA VAL A 756 -2.51 14.66 11.90
C VAL A 756 -1.41 14.79 12.95
N GLY A 757 -0.46 15.71 12.71
CA GLY A 757 0.66 15.98 13.60
C GLY A 757 0.43 17.16 14.54
N TYR A 758 0.52 16.95 15.85
CA TYR A 758 0.37 17.97 16.89
C TYR A 758 1.66 18.13 17.69
N SER A 759 2.23 19.34 17.69
CA SER A 759 3.46 19.69 18.40
C SER A 759 3.13 20.37 19.73
N TYR A 760 3.75 19.97 20.84
CA TYR A 760 3.63 20.58 22.16
C TYR A 760 5.00 21.11 22.60
N ARG A 761 5.05 22.36 23.06
CA ARG A 761 6.26 23.03 23.55
C ARG A 761 6.36 22.90 25.07
N TRP A 762 7.44 22.29 25.55
CA TRP A 762 7.70 22.14 26.98
C TRP A 762 7.96 23.47 27.67
N ASN A 763 7.53 23.58 28.93
CA ASN A 763 7.84 24.72 29.78
C ASN A 763 9.27 24.63 30.34
N ARG A 764 9.82 25.78 30.76
CA ARG A 764 11.20 25.87 31.30
C ARG A 764 11.37 25.09 32.62
N GLN A 765 10.28 24.89 33.35
CA GLN A 765 10.22 24.14 34.61
C GLN A 765 10.22 22.63 34.41
N GLN A 766 10.08 22.15 33.17
CA GLN A 766 9.95 20.73 32.78
C GLN A 766 8.73 20.02 33.39
N THR A 767 7.70 20.76 33.80
CA THR A 767 6.51 20.17 34.46
C THR A 767 5.38 19.81 33.52
N ASP A 768 5.26 20.51 32.39
CA ASP A 768 4.23 20.28 31.37
C ASP A 768 4.67 20.88 30.02
N ALA A 769 3.90 20.62 28.96
CA ALA A 769 4.05 21.25 27.66
C ALA A 769 2.70 21.70 27.09
N THR A 770 2.69 22.84 26.39
CA THR A 770 1.48 23.43 25.80
C THR A 770 1.46 23.21 24.29
N LEU A 771 0.27 22.92 23.75
CA LEU A 771 0.02 22.78 22.32
C LEU A 771 0.48 24.03 21.54
N VAL A 772 1.28 23.82 20.49
CA VAL A 772 1.70 24.85 19.54
C VAL A 772 0.55 25.12 18.55
N SER A 773 0.37 26.37 18.15
CA SER A 773 -0.64 26.81 17.16
C SER A 773 -0.53 26.06 15.83
N ARG A 774 -1.61 26.13 15.02
CA ARG A 774 -1.66 25.43 13.72
C ARG A 774 -0.55 25.81 12.75
N ASP A 775 -0.04 27.03 12.84
CA ASP A 775 0.99 27.63 11.97
C ASP A 775 2.44 27.31 12.40
N GLY A 776 2.60 26.58 13.51
CA GLY A 776 3.91 26.29 14.10
C GLY A 776 4.46 27.48 14.89
N SER A 777 5.69 27.35 15.40
CA SER A 777 6.38 28.45 16.08
C SER A 777 7.89 28.25 16.09
N ASP A 778 8.64 29.34 16.24
CA ASP A 778 10.10 29.31 16.34
C ASP A 778 10.51 29.72 17.77
N VAL A 779 11.50 29.03 18.33
CA VAL A 779 12.10 29.38 19.64
C VAL A 779 13.62 29.26 19.51
N VAL A 780 14.35 30.11 20.22
CA VAL A 780 15.82 30.00 20.35
C VAL A 780 16.13 29.46 21.74
N PHE A 781 17.01 28.47 21.79
CA PHE A 781 17.60 27.91 23.00
C PHE A 781 19.07 28.31 23.09
N GLU A 782 19.54 28.59 24.30
CA GLU A 782 20.97 28.75 24.58
C GLU A 782 21.54 27.37 24.94
N VAL A 783 22.64 27.00 24.29
CA VAL A 783 23.36 25.74 24.53
C VAL A 783 24.84 26.09 24.75
N SER A 784 25.41 25.67 25.87
CA SER A 784 26.86 25.74 26.09
C SER A 784 27.57 24.74 25.18
N THR A 785 28.59 25.16 24.45
CA THR A 785 29.50 24.27 23.72
C THR A 785 30.44 23.54 24.68
N GLU A 786 31.18 22.55 24.18
CA GLU A 786 32.24 21.85 24.94
C GLU A 786 33.34 22.83 25.43
N ASP A 787 33.61 23.89 24.67
CA ASP A 787 34.56 24.97 25.02
C ASP A 787 33.98 26.02 26.00
N GLY A 788 32.69 25.91 26.38
CA GLY A 788 32.03 26.81 27.33
C GLY A 788 31.43 28.09 26.72
N GLU A 789 31.36 28.20 25.39
CA GLU A 789 30.68 29.34 24.72
C GLU A 789 29.17 29.11 24.59
N LEU A 790 28.37 30.18 24.61
CA LEU A 790 26.91 30.08 24.43
C LEU A 790 26.51 30.15 22.95
N ARG A 791 26.11 29.01 22.39
CA ARG A 791 25.54 28.89 21.03
C ARG A 791 24.02 29.07 21.07
N HIS A 792 23.51 29.97 20.24
CA HIS A 792 22.08 30.18 20.04
C HIS A 792 21.53 29.17 19.02
N LYS A 793 20.77 28.18 19.48
CA LYS A 793 20.18 27.12 18.65
C LYS A 793 18.70 27.41 18.38
N LYS A 794 18.35 27.64 17.12
CA LYS A 794 16.95 27.82 16.70
C LYS A 794 16.25 26.46 16.61
N TRP A 795 15.02 26.36 17.11
CA TRP A 795 14.14 25.20 16.94
C TRP A 795 12.83 25.61 16.27
N ARG A 796 12.48 24.92 15.18
CA ARG A 796 11.19 25.04 14.48
C ARG A 796 10.22 23.99 15.02
N TYR A 797 9.22 24.42 15.78
CA TYR A 797 8.04 23.61 16.06
C TYR A 797 7.16 23.59 14.81
N PRO A 798 6.96 22.44 14.15
CA PRO A 798 6.30 22.45 12.86
C PRO A 798 4.82 22.77 12.97
N SER A 799 4.32 23.43 11.93
CA SER A 799 2.89 23.61 11.67
C SER A 799 2.19 22.28 11.41
N ARG A 800 0.86 22.25 11.45
CA ARG A 800 0.09 21.04 11.06
C ARG A 800 0.40 20.65 9.61
N ALA A 801 0.50 21.66 8.73
CA ALA A 801 0.81 21.51 7.32
C ALA A 801 2.24 20.95 7.11
N GLU A 802 3.25 21.49 7.81
CA GLU A 802 4.65 21.04 7.74
C GLU A 802 4.81 19.58 8.21
N CYS A 803 4.08 19.13 9.24
CA CYS A 803 4.06 17.71 9.61
C CYS A 803 3.63 16.83 8.42
N MET A 804 2.58 17.23 7.70
CA MET A 804 2.00 16.46 6.59
C MET A 804 2.81 16.55 5.29
N VAL A 805 3.92 17.30 5.24
CA VAL A 805 4.88 17.25 4.11
C VAL A 805 5.62 15.92 4.13
N CYS A 806 6.20 15.54 5.29
CA CYS A 806 6.89 14.26 5.44
C CYS A 806 5.91 13.11 5.69
N HIS A 807 4.83 13.36 6.44
CA HIS A 807 3.78 12.39 6.73
C HIS A 807 2.70 12.40 5.64
N SER A 808 3.08 12.23 4.37
CA SER A 808 2.16 12.30 3.23
C SER A 808 1.56 10.93 2.86
N ARG A 809 0.44 10.91 2.10
CA ARG A 809 -0.15 9.70 1.51
C ARG A 809 0.89 8.87 0.74
N ALA A 810 1.81 9.53 0.04
CA ALA A 810 2.87 8.89 -0.74
C ALA A 810 3.92 8.16 0.12
N ALA A 811 4.20 8.66 1.32
CA ALA A 811 5.09 8.03 2.30
C ALA A 811 4.37 7.00 3.20
N ASN A 812 3.13 6.60 2.85
CA ASN A 812 2.20 5.85 3.70
C ASN A 812 1.99 6.46 5.11
N PHE A 813 2.09 7.79 5.20
CA PHE A 813 2.00 8.63 6.40
C PHE A 813 3.01 8.34 7.53
N VAL A 814 3.10 7.11 8.03
CA VAL A 814 3.84 6.79 9.25
C VAL A 814 5.33 6.63 8.96
N LEU A 815 6.16 7.35 9.69
CA LEU A 815 7.62 7.31 9.55
C LEU A 815 8.26 6.64 10.78
N GLY A 816 9.04 5.59 10.56
CA GLY A 816 9.80 4.91 11.60
C GLY A 816 9.12 3.68 12.23
N LEU A 817 7.80 3.52 12.11
CA LEU A 817 7.12 2.25 12.40
C LEU A 817 6.94 1.46 11.09
N SER A 818 8.02 0.83 10.67
CA SER A 818 8.08 -0.07 9.53
C SER A 818 9.00 -1.24 9.86
N THR A 819 8.83 -2.37 9.16
CA THR A 819 9.64 -3.57 9.34
C THR A 819 11.15 -3.27 9.23
N LEU A 820 11.53 -2.44 8.25
CA LEU A 820 12.91 -1.97 8.05
C LEU A 820 13.51 -1.25 9.27
N GLN A 821 12.70 -0.46 9.97
CA GLN A 821 13.14 0.37 11.09
C GLN A 821 13.05 -0.36 12.44
N LEU A 822 12.07 -1.26 12.58
CA LEU A 822 11.79 -1.97 13.83
C LEU A 822 12.52 -3.31 13.96
N ASN A 823 13.10 -3.85 12.89
CA ASN A 823 13.95 -5.04 12.99
C ASN A 823 15.32 -4.71 13.64
N VAL A 824 15.26 -4.50 14.96
CA VAL A 824 16.37 -4.18 15.86
C VAL A 824 15.98 -4.60 17.28
N GLU A 825 16.98 -4.88 18.11
CA GLU A 825 16.75 -5.11 19.53
C GLU A 825 16.37 -3.81 20.25
N HIS A 826 15.36 -3.88 21.11
CA HIS A 826 15.04 -2.83 22.07
C HIS A 826 15.15 -3.38 23.49
N ASP A 827 15.66 -2.53 24.38
CA ASP A 827 15.69 -2.81 25.81
C ASP A 827 14.39 -2.29 26.43
N PHE A 828 13.49 -3.19 26.79
CA PHE A 828 12.28 -2.80 27.50
C PHE A 828 12.57 -2.47 28.98
N GLY A 829 13.74 -2.83 29.52
CA GLY A 829 14.28 -2.44 30.83
C GLY A 829 14.68 -3.63 31.70
N ASP A 830 14.02 -4.78 31.49
CA ASP A 830 14.33 -6.09 32.08
C ASP A 830 14.58 -7.16 31.00
N THR A 831 14.05 -6.94 29.80
CA THR A 831 14.11 -7.83 28.65
C THR A 831 14.63 -7.05 27.44
N LYS A 832 15.75 -7.51 26.88
CA LYS A 832 16.24 -7.05 25.58
C LYS A 832 15.81 -8.05 24.52
N VAL A 833 15.05 -7.61 23.51
CA VAL A 833 14.48 -8.49 22.49
C VAL A 833 14.27 -7.73 21.18
N ASN A 834 14.26 -8.44 20.05
CA ASN A 834 13.90 -7.87 18.75
C ASN A 834 12.46 -7.33 18.78
N GLN A 835 12.24 -6.09 18.34
CA GLN A 835 10.91 -5.47 18.46
C GLN A 835 9.85 -6.13 17.58
N LEU A 836 10.21 -6.74 16.44
CA LEU A 836 9.22 -7.47 15.64
C LEU A 836 8.64 -8.64 16.45
N HIS A 837 9.51 -9.37 17.14
CA HIS A 837 9.09 -10.44 18.05
C HIS A 837 8.37 -9.88 19.28
N ALA A 838 8.81 -8.76 19.86
CA ALA A 838 8.08 -8.12 20.97
C ALA A 838 6.63 -7.75 20.60
N PHE A 839 6.40 -7.20 19.41
CA PHE A 839 5.05 -6.88 18.93
C PHE A 839 4.19 -8.13 18.66
N GLU A 840 4.80 -9.22 18.20
CA GLU A 840 4.19 -10.55 18.14
C GLU A 840 3.80 -11.06 19.54
N GLN A 841 4.71 -10.97 20.53
CA GLN A 841 4.46 -11.34 21.93
C GLN A 841 3.39 -10.48 22.63
N LEU A 842 3.19 -9.24 22.19
CA LEU A 842 2.11 -8.37 22.65
C LEU A 842 0.74 -8.75 22.05
N GLY A 843 0.68 -9.61 21.02
CA GLY A 843 -0.55 -10.03 20.34
C GLY A 843 -1.20 -8.95 19.46
N VAL A 844 -0.49 -7.84 19.21
CA VAL A 844 -1.02 -6.66 18.50
C VAL A 844 -0.91 -6.78 16.98
N LEU A 845 -0.02 -7.63 16.46
CA LEU A 845 0.11 -7.80 15.01
C LEU A 845 -1.13 -8.51 14.42
N ARG A 846 -1.50 -8.09 13.22
CA ARG A 846 -2.40 -8.77 12.29
C ARG A 846 -1.70 -8.85 10.95
N MET A 847 -1.56 -10.04 10.41
CA MET A 847 -0.80 -10.29 9.19
C MET A 847 -1.59 -11.23 8.29
N ASN A 848 -1.63 -10.88 7.00
CA ASN A 848 -2.21 -11.74 5.98
C ASN A 848 -1.12 -12.66 5.40
N TRP A 849 -0.79 -13.74 6.12
CA TRP A 849 0.26 -14.70 5.74
C TRP A 849 0.08 -15.25 4.31
N ILE A 850 -1.17 -15.49 3.90
CA ILE A 850 -1.47 -16.06 2.58
C ILE A 850 -1.18 -15.06 1.44
N ASN A 851 -1.17 -13.74 1.68
CA ASN A 851 -0.72 -12.75 0.70
C ASN A 851 0.79 -12.80 0.47
N ASP A 852 1.59 -12.90 1.55
CA ASP A 852 3.06 -13.01 1.45
C ASP A 852 3.46 -14.26 0.64
N VAL A 853 2.88 -15.42 0.97
CA VAL A 853 3.18 -16.68 0.29
C VAL A 853 2.65 -16.70 -1.15
N LYS A 854 1.46 -16.14 -1.42
CA LYS A 854 0.98 -15.97 -2.79
C LYS A 854 1.88 -15.04 -3.61
N ALA A 855 2.46 -14.00 -3.00
CA ALA A 855 3.41 -13.13 -3.70
C ALA A 855 4.73 -13.84 -4.02
N ALA A 856 5.29 -14.58 -3.06
CA ALA A 856 6.50 -15.38 -3.28
C ALA A 856 6.29 -16.48 -4.33
N ALA A 857 5.27 -17.33 -4.17
CA ALA A 857 4.96 -18.40 -5.12
C ALA A 857 4.62 -17.85 -6.52
N ARG A 858 3.93 -16.69 -6.62
CA ARG A 858 3.68 -16.04 -7.92
C ARG A 858 4.94 -15.49 -8.57
N ALA A 859 5.92 -15.01 -7.80
CA ALA A 859 7.20 -14.56 -8.35
C ALA A 859 8.01 -15.73 -8.92
N GLU A 860 8.01 -16.86 -8.20
CA GLU A 860 8.65 -18.10 -8.63
C GLU A 860 7.97 -18.71 -9.85
N TRP A 861 6.65 -18.96 -9.79
CA TRP A 861 5.91 -19.50 -10.94
C TRP A 861 5.97 -18.62 -12.19
N LYS A 862 6.16 -17.29 -12.05
CA LYS A 862 6.44 -16.40 -13.19
C LYS A 862 7.84 -16.57 -13.76
N LYS A 863 8.84 -16.88 -12.92
CA LYS A 863 10.19 -17.28 -13.36
C LYS A 863 10.14 -18.61 -14.12
N ASP A 864 9.25 -19.52 -13.73
CA ASP A 864 8.98 -20.79 -14.40
C ASP A 864 8.04 -20.66 -15.62
N GLY A 865 7.71 -19.43 -16.02
CA GLY A 865 6.93 -19.13 -17.22
C GLY A 865 5.41 -19.29 -17.11
N LYS A 866 4.85 -19.61 -15.93
CA LYS A 866 3.39 -19.74 -15.74
C LYS A 866 2.70 -18.37 -15.89
N THR A 867 1.60 -18.35 -16.63
CA THR A 867 0.78 -17.15 -16.84
C THR A 867 -0.02 -16.76 -15.60
N ASP A 868 -0.46 -15.51 -15.52
CA ASP A 868 -1.33 -15.05 -14.42
C ASP A 868 -2.67 -15.80 -14.34
N ALA A 869 -3.16 -16.35 -15.46
CA ALA A 869 -4.37 -17.18 -15.49
C ALA A 869 -4.13 -18.60 -14.90
N GLU A 870 -2.97 -19.21 -15.20
CA GLU A 870 -2.58 -20.49 -14.60
C GLU A 870 -2.31 -20.34 -13.10
N ILE A 871 -1.65 -19.27 -12.69
CA ILE A 871 -1.42 -18.95 -11.27
C ILE A 871 -2.76 -18.70 -10.55
N ALA A 872 -3.71 -17.99 -11.18
CA ALA A 872 -5.05 -17.82 -10.63
C ALA A 872 -5.80 -19.16 -10.47
N LYS A 873 -5.62 -20.10 -11.41
CA LYS A 873 -6.19 -21.47 -11.32
C LYS A 873 -5.49 -22.33 -10.25
N LEU A 874 -4.19 -22.17 -10.02
CA LEU A 874 -3.45 -22.87 -8.97
C LEU A 874 -3.87 -22.41 -7.56
N LEU A 875 -4.07 -21.10 -7.39
CA LEU A 875 -4.46 -20.43 -6.15
C LEU A 875 -5.98 -20.37 -5.91
N GLY A 876 -6.78 -20.61 -6.95
CA GLY A 876 -8.22 -20.49 -6.93
C GLY A 876 -8.90 -21.84 -6.72
N SER A 877 -9.35 -22.08 -5.49
CA SER A 877 -10.42 -23.05 -5.25
C SER A 877 -11.53 -22.37 -4.48
N GLU A 878 -12.67 -22.18 -5.16
CA GLU A 878 -13.87 -21.68 -4.50
C GLU A 878 -14.27 -22.67 -3.39
N LYS A 879 -14.74 -22.15 -2.25
CA LYS A 879 -15.26 -22.92 -1.11
C LYS A 879 -14.23 -23.75 -0.31
N GLN A 880 -12.92 -23.47 -0.41
CA GLN A 880 -11.94 -24.00 0.54
C GLN A 880 -11.67 -23.06 1.73
N ARG A 881 -10.88 -23.53 2.69
CA ARG A 881 -10.45 -22.75 3.86
C ARG A 881 -9.68 -21.49 3.43
N ILE A 882 -9.96 -20.40 4.12
CA ILE A 882 -9.19 -19.15 4.06
C ILE A 882 -8.76 -18.86 5.52
N PRO A 883 -7.45 -18.74 5.84
CA PRO A 883 -7.02 -18.44 7.19
C PRO A 883 -7.52 -17.05 7.62
N PRO A 884 -7.96 -16.89 8.88
CA PRO A 884 -8.02 -15.57 9.51
C PRO A 884 -6.62 -14.91 9.53
N THR A 885 -6.58 -13.59 9.63
CA THR A 885 -5.32 -12.85 9.86
C THR A 885 -4.59 -13.38 11.10
N ALA A 886 -3.30 -13.66 10.95
CA ALA A 886 -2.46 -14.24 11.99
C ALA A 886 -1.78 -13.16 12.84
N ASN A 887 -1.49 -13.49 14.11
CA ASN A 887 -0.66 -12.66 14.99
C ASN A 887 0.82 -13.08 14.99
N LEU A 888 1.11 -14.26 14.42
CA LEU A 888 2.45 -14.84 14.30
C LEU A 888 3.09 -14.41 12.96
N LEU A 889 4.31 -13.88 13.01
CA LEU A 889 5.11 -13.47 11.85
C LEU A 889 5.33 -14.63 10.86
N SER A 890 5.45 -14.30 9.57
CA SER A 890 5.61 -15.27 8.48
C SER A 890 7.00 -15.91 8.44
N LYS A 891 7.98 -15.30 9.10
CA LYS A 891 9.40 -15.72 9.21
C LYS A 891 9.95 -15.35 10.59
N ARG A 892 11.17 -15.77 10.91
CA ARG A 892 11.87 -15.27 12.11
C ARG A 892 12.19 -13.78 11.94
N ALA A 893 12.19 -13.02 13.03
CA ALA A 893 12.43 -11.57 13.00
C ALA A 893 13.76 -11.20 12.29
N SER A 894 14.79 -12.02 12.46
CA SER A 894 16.12 -11.87 11.85
C SER A 894 16.13 -11.93 10.31
N GLU A 895 15.11 -12.49 9.68
CA GLU A 895 15.04 -12.71 8.23
C GLU A 895 14.38 -11.56 7.46
N TYR A 896 13.66 -10.67 8.16
CA TYR A 896 13.10 -9.49 7.55
C TYR A 896 14.20 -8.46 7.22
N PRO A 897 14.06 -7.68 6.13
CA PRO A 897 15.05 -6.65 5.81
C PRO A 897 15.08 -5.58 6.90
N ARG A 898 16.24 -4.94 7.09
CA ARG A 898 16.45 -3.87 8.06
C ARG A 898 17.33 -2.74 7.52
N LEU A 899 17.11 -1.52 8.00
CA LEU A 899 18.13 -0.47 7.93
C LEU A 899 19.24 -0.75 8.96
N VAL A 900 20.31 0.03 8.90
CA VAL A 900 21.33 0.08 9.96
C VAL A 900 21.47 1.48 10.54
N ASP A 901 22.10 1.61 11.72
CA ASP A 901 22.54 2.90 12.22
C ASP A 901 23.59 3.48 11.24
N PRO A 902 23.35 4.65 10.62
CA PRO A 902 24.29 5.24 9.66
C PRO A 902 25.65 5.59 10.29
N TYR A 903 25.78 5.61 11.62
CA TYR A 903 27.02 5.90 12.33
C TYR A 903 27.69 4.66 12.96
N ASP A 904 27.10 3.45 12.90
CA ASP A 904 27.78 2.22 13.33
C ASP A 904 28.83 1.81 12.30
N ILE A 905 30.10 2.11 12.58
CA ILE A 905 31.24 1.83 11.69
C ILE A 905 31.50 0.35 11.43
N LYS A 906 30.83 -0.57 12.13
CA LYS A 906 30.92 -2.03 11.87
C LYS A 906 30.05 -2.47 10.69
N GLN A 907 29.12 -1.63 10.25
CA GLN A 907 28.21 -1.92 9.13
C GLN A 907 28.83 -1.45 7.81
N ASP A 908 28.43 -2.10 6.71
CA ASP A 908 28.83 -1.71 5.35
C ASP A 908 28.52 -0.23 5.07
N LEU A 909 29.48 0.45 4.44
CA LEU A 909 29.45 1.89 4.17
C LEU A 909 28.29 2.28 3.25
N THR A 910 28.03 1.49 2.20
CA THR A 910 26.91 1.72 1.29
C THR A 910 25.56 1.54 1.99
N THR A 911 25.45 0.51 2.82
CA THR A 911 24.24 0.20 3.61
C THR A 911 23.94 1.29 4.63
N ARG A 912 24.98 1.87 5.28
CA ARG A 912 24.86 3.04 6.17
C ARG A 912 24.39 4.29 5.43
N ALA A 913 25.01 4.64 4.31
CA ALA A 913 24.63 5.80 3.51
C ALA A 913 23.18 5.69 2.99
N ARG A 914 22.79 4.53 2.47
CA ARG A 914 21.42 4.25 2.01
C ARG A 914 20.40 4.27 3.16
N SER A 915 20.78 3.81 4.36
CA SER A 915 19.94 3.92 5.57
C SER A 915 19.69 5.38 5.96
N TYR A 916 20.70 6.25 5.86
CA TYR A 916 20.53 7.70 6.06
C TYR A 916 19.58 8.32 5.01
N LEU A 917 19.75 8.00 3.72
CA LEU A 917 18.85 8.50 2.66
C LEU A 917 17.41 8.05 2.88
N HIS A 918 17.19 6.80 3.26
CA HIS A 918 15.86 6.30 3.56
C HIS A 918 15.21 7.04 4.74
N ALA A 919 15.96 7.24 5.83
CA ALA A 919 15.43 7.91 7.01
C ALA A 919 15.14 9.41 6.83
N ASN A 920 15.92 10.10 5.99
CA ASN A 920 15.89 11.57 5.89
C ASN A 920 15.32 12.14 4.57
N CYS A 921 15.31 11.36 3.49
CA CYS A 921 15.06 11.89 2.13
C CYS A 921 14.02 11.09 1.34
N ALA A 922 13.84 9.80 1.58
CA ALA A 922 12.97 8.94 0.77
C ALA A 922 11.49 9.33 0.84
N GLN A 923 11.02 10.00 1.89
CA GLN A 923 9.63 10.43 2.02
C GLN A 923 9.18 11.36 0.88
N CYS A 924 10.11 12.15 0.33
CA CYS A 924 9.89 13.01 -0.83
C CYS A 924 10.40 12.39 -2.14
N HIS A 925 11.28 11.37 -2.05
CA HIS A 925 11.97 10.73 -3.19
C HIS A 925 11.63 9.24 -3.28
N VAL A 926 10.33 8.97 -3.38
CA VAL A 926 9.73 7.70 -3.83
C VAL A 926 8.84 7.99 -5.03
N GLY A 927 8.49 6.99 -5.83
CA GLY A 927 7.78 7.18 -7.11
C GLY A 927 6.39 7.86 -7.05
N ALA A 928 5.86 8.15 -5.86
CA ALA A 928 4.65 8.96 -5.65
C ALA A 928 4.89 10.20 -4.77
N GLY A 929 6.13 10.44 -4.32
CA GLY A 929 6.51 11.29 -3.17
C GLY A 929 6.27 12.79 -3.29
N GLY A 930 5.79 13.29 -4.43
CA GLY A 930 5.53 14.71 -4.66
C GLY A 930 6.77 15.61 -4.80
N GLY A 931 7.99 15.08 -4.62
CA GLY A 931 9.21 15.74 -5.05
C GLY A 931 9.57 15.29 -6.46
N ASN A 932 9.68 16.23 -7.41
CA ASN A 932 10.04 15.94 -8.81
C ASN A 932 11.54 15.65 -8.97
N SER A 933 12.02 14.66 -8.23
CA SER A 933 13.27 14.03 -8.58
C SER A 933 12.97 12.64 -9.09
N LEU A 934 13.53 12.33 -10.26
CA LEU A 934 13.61 10.97 -10.78
C LEU A 934 14.46 10.04 -9.88
N MET A 935 15.00 10.56 -8.76
CA MET A 935 15.64 9.78 -7.69
C MET A 935 14.62 8.87 -6.99
N ASN A 936 14.99 7.61 -6.78
CA ASN A 936 14.28 6.69 -5.90
C ASN A 936 15.18 6.33 -4.72
N LEU A 937 14.91 6.89 -3.55
CA LEU A 937 15.74 6.72 -2.34
C LEU A 937 15.17 5.66 -1.37
N ASP A 938 14.22 4.84 -1.83
CA ASP A 938 13.77 3.66 -1.09
C ASP A 938 14.96 2.71 -0.81
N PHE A 939 14.99 2.11 0.37
CA PHE A 939 16.08 1.20 0.76
C PHE A 939 16.06 -0.12 -0.02
N ALA A 940 14.91 -0.49 -0.59
CA ALA A 940 14.79 -1.64 -1.49
C ALA A 940 15.26 -1.33 -2.93
N ALA A 941 15.49 -0.05 -3.30
CA ALA A 941 15.96 0.32 -4.63
C ALA A 941 17.46 0.06 -4.79
N SER A 942 17.85 -0.78 -5.77
CA SER A 942 19.25 -0.99 -6.15
C SER A 942 19.88 0.29 -6.72
N LEU A 943 21.20 0.43 -6.63
CA LEU A 943 21.90 1.70 -6.96
C LEU A 943 21.61 2.21 -8.38
N ASP A 944 21.51 1.30 -9.35
CA ASP A 944 21.10 1.57 -10.74
C ASP A 944 19.68 2.14 -10.83
N LYS A 945 18.76 1.68 -9.98
CA LYS A 945 17.36 2.13 -9.91
C LYS A 945 17.16 3.33 -9.00
N MET A 946 18.15 3.71 -8.20
CA MET A 946 18.10 4.93 -7.40
C MET A 946 18.22 6.19 -8.26
N ASN A 947 18.77 6.08 -9.48
CA ASN A 947 18.90 7.17 -10.45
C ASN A 947 19.60 8.42 -9.87
N VAL A 948 20.74 8.19 -9.21
CA VAL A 948 21.60 9.20 -8.57
C VAL A 948 23.04 9.22 -9.09
N ILE A 949 23.55 8.11 -9.62
CA ILE A 949 24.94 7.97 -10.04
C ILE A 949 25.12 8.52 -11.47
N ASP A 950 26.06 9.45 -11.65
CA ASP A 950 26.36 10.15 -12.91
C ASP A 950 25.18 10.89 -13.59
N VAL A 951 24.05 11.03 -12.87
CA VAL A 951 22.86 11.76 -13.31
C VAL A 951 23.09 13.27 -13.20
N VAL A 952 22.79 14.02 -14.26
CA VAL A 952 22.89 15.48 -14.26
C VAL A 952 21.75 16.10 -13.40
N PRO A 953 22.04 16.99 -12.44
CA PRO A 953 21.03 17.64 -11.61
C PRO A 953 20.10 18.53 -12.44
N LEU A 954 18.79 18.30 -12.33
CA LEU A 954 17.78 19.04 -13.08
C LEU A 954 17.58 20.47 -12.56
N HIS A 955 17.45 20.67 -11.24
CA HIS A 955 16.99 21.95 -10.68
C HIS A 955 18.11 22.98 -10.52
N ASN A 956 19.25 22.61 -9.90
CA ASN A 956 20.37 23.52 -9.70
C ASN A 956 21.69 22.76 -9.58
N LYS A 957 22.75 23.33 -10.15
CA LYS A 957 24.14 22.83 -10.07
C LYS A 957 24.93 23.49 -8.94
N PHE A 958 24.40 24.52 -8.27
CA PHE A 958 25.05 25.25 -7.17
C PHE A 958 26.44 25.82 -7.52
N GLY A 959 26.66 26.17 -8.79
CA GLY A 959 27.96 26.62 -9.30
C GLY A 959 29.02 25.52 -9.43
N ILE A 960 28.65 24.25 -9.23
CA ILE A 960 29.57 23.10 -9.34
C ILE A 960 29.82 22.78 -10.82
N ASN A 961 31.11 22.66 -11.17
CA ASN A 961 31.56 22.23 -12.50
C ASN A 961 31.29 20.73 -12.70
N ASP A 962 30.88 20.35 -13.92
CA ASP A 962 30.35 19.01 -14.28
C ASP A 962 29.46 18.33 -13.21
N ALA A 963 28.63 19.13 -12.53
CA ALA A 963 27.77 18.65 -11.45
C ALA A 963 26.97 17.40 -11.83
N LYS A 964 27.09 16.34 -11.02
CA LYS A 964 26.21 15.16 -10.98
C LYS A 964 25.42 15.16 -9.68
N LEU A 965 24.35 14.37 -9.57
CA LEU A 965 23.67 14.13 -8.29
C LEU A 965 24.65 13.43 -7.33
N ILE A 966 25.29 12.35 -7.79
CA ILE A 966 26.51 11.76 -7.26
C ILE A 966 27.47 11.52 -8.43
N SER A 967 28.73 11.95 -8.31
CA SER A 967 29.81 11.61 -9.24
C SER A 967 30.78 10.66 -8.52
N PRO A 968 30.93 9.39 -8.96
CA PRO A 968 31.81 8.42 -8.32
C PRO A 968 33.25 8.91 -8.14
N GLY A 969 33.81 8.74 -6.94
CA GLY A 969 35.12 9.24 -6.55
C GLY A 969 35.22 10.77 -6.36
N GLN A 970 34.26 11.55 -6.86
CA GLN A 970 34.39 13.00 -7.03
C GLN A 970 33.40 13.76 -6.13
N THR A 971 33.80 13.96 -4.87
CA THR A 971 32.97 14.62 -3.85
C THR A 971 32.61 16.07 -4.19
N ASP A 972 33.52 16.83 -4.82
CA ASP A 972 33.26 18.23 -5.20
C ASP A 972 32.33 18.38 -6.42
N HIS A 973 32.16 17.33 -7.23
CA HIS A 973 31.21 17.31 -8.35
C HIS A 973 29.81 16.77 -7.95
N SER A 974 29.64 16.36 -6.68
CA SER A 974 28.44 15.66 -6.19
C SER A 974 27.44 16.58 -5.47
N VAL A 975 26.33 16.90 -6.13
CA VAL A 975 25.28 17.80 -5.60
C VAL A 975 24.58 17.25 -4.35
N LEU A 976 24.41 15.93 -4.21
CA LEU A 976 23.75 15.36 -3.02
C LEU A 976 24.55 15.66 -1.75
N LEU A 977 25.88 15.55 -1.80
CA LEU A 977 26.77 15.93 -0.70
C LEU A 977 26.70 17.45 -0.42
N HIS A 978 26.61 18.28 -1.46
CA HIS A 978 26.39 19.72 -1.29
C HIS A 978 25.09 20.01 -0.53
N ARG A 979 23.97 19.37 -0.90
CA ARG A 979 22.66 19.59 -0.26
C ARG A 979 22.61 19.09 1.18
N ILE A 980 23.35 18.04 1.53
CA ILE A 980 23.46 17.54 2.91
C ILE A 980 24.31 18.49 3.77
N ARG A 981 25.37 19.10 3.21
CA ARG A 981 26.33 19.95 3.93
C ARG A 981 25.94 21.43 4.07
N THR A 982 24.90 21.91 3.38
CA THR A 982 24.44 23.32 3.45
C THR A 982 23.06 23.44 4.09
N ARG A 983 22.69 24.66 4.52
CA ARG A 983 21.38 24.96 5.13
C ARG A 983 20.62 26.10 4.42
N ASP A 984 21.09 26.44 3.23
CA ASP A 984 20.49 27.44 2.33
C ASP A 984 19.39 26.83 1.43
N LEU A 985 18.96 27.60 0.42
CA LEU A 985 18.00 27.16 -0.61
C LEU A 985 18.44 25.83 -1.25
N GLY A 986 17.61 24.80 -1.11
CA GLY A 986 17.88 23.46 -1.65
C GLY A 986 18.54 22.49 -0.67
N LYS A 987 18.68 22.83 0.62
CA LYS A 987 19.12 21.91 1.69
C LYS A 987 18.32 20.59 1.70
N MET A 988 18.98 19.50 2.11
CA MET A 988 18.34 18.19 2.34
C MET A 988 18.73 17.64 3.72
N PRO A 989 17.75 17.30 4.60
CA PRO A 989 16.30 17.47 4.41
C PRO A 989 15.86 18.95 4.39
N PRO A 990 14.73 19.29 3.73
CA PRO A 990 14.23 20.66 3.64
C PRO A 990 13.58 21.16 4.94
N LEU A 991 13.14 20.25 5.81
CA LEU A 991 12.41 20.52 7.05
C LEU A 991 13.09 19.85 8.26
N ALA A 992 12.68 20.26 9.47
CA ALA A 992 13.06 19.67 10.76
C ALA A 992 14.56 19.73 11.13
N SER A 993 15.38 20.48 10.36
CA SER A 993 16.80 20.69 10.63
C SER A 993 17.25 22.09 10.23
N GLU A 994 17.94 22.77 11.13
CA GLU A 994 18.71 23.99 10.89
C GLU A 994 20.22 23.80 11.01
N ASP A 995 20.70 22.73 11.67
CA ASP A 995 22.12 22.40 11.83
C ASP A 995 22.60 21.31 10.87
N VAL A 996 23.87 21.38 10.45
CA VAL A 996 24.50 20.38 9.58
C VAL A 996 24.82 19.11 10.35
N ASP A 997 24.40 17.95 9.83
CA ASP A 997 24.88 16.66 10.34
C ASP A 997 26.29 16.39 9.80
N HIS A 998 27.30 16.85 10.53
CA HIS A 998 28.69 16.65 10.14
C HIS A 998 29.07 15.17 9.99
N ARG A 999 28.50 14.27 10.80
CA ARG A 999 28.79 12.83 10.70
C ARG A 999 28.20 12.24 9.42
N ALA A 1000 27.03 12.68 9.00
CA ALA A 1000 26.50 12.35 7.67
C ALA A 1000 27.35 12.95 6.54
N VAL A 1001 27.80 14.21 6.67
CA VAL A 1001 28.70 14.80 5.66
C VAL A 1001 30.00 13.97 5.49
N HIS A 1002 30.56 13.42 6.57
CA HIS A 1002 31.67 12.47 6.49
C HIS A 1002 31.25 11.13 5.84
N LEU A 1003 30.17 10.51 6.31
CA LEU A 1003 29.61 9.27 5.74
C LEU A 1003 29.44 9.35 4.20
N PHE A 1004 28.91 10.46 3.69
CA PHE A 1004 28.71 10.65 2.24
C PHE A 1004 30.00 10.97 1.50
N ARG A 1005 30.98 11.66 2.11
CA ARG A 1005 32.31 11.82 1.50
C ARG A 1005 32.96 10.45 1.30
N ASP A 1006 33.01 9.66 2.36
CA ASP A 1006 33.65 8.34 2.34
C ASP A 1006 32.94 7.41 1.35
N TRP A 1007 31.60 7.40 1.35
CA TRP A 1007 30.80 6.59 0.43
C TRP A 1007 31.02 6.99 -1.04
N ILE A 1008 31.08 8.28 -1.36
CA ILE A 1008 31.35 8.75 -2.72
C ILE A 1008 32.78 8.42 -3.15
N VAL A 1009 33.77 8.57 -2.27
CA VAL A 1009 35.18 8.23 -2.54
C VAL A 1009 35.37 6.72 -2.77
N GLN A 1010 34.57 5.87 -2.12
CA GLN A 1010 34.61 4.42 -2.33
C GLN A 1010 34.10 3.98 -3.72
N MET A 1011 33.24 4.78 -4.37
CA MET A 1011 32.69 4.41 -5.68
C MET A 1011 33.75 4.49 -6.77
N GLU A 1012 33.93 3.40 -7.51
CA GLU A 1012 34.79 3.35 -8.69
C GLU A 1012 34.30 4.33 -9.77
N SER A 1013 35.22 5.06 -10.41
CA SER A 1013 34.83 5.93 -11.53
C SER A 1013 34.42 5.12 -12.74
N THR A 1014 33.33 5.52 -13.39
CA THR A 1014 32.85 4.92 -14.64
C THR A 1014 33.84 5.07 -15.81
N ASP A 1015 34.81 5.98 -15.68
CA ASP A 1015 35.96 6.15 -16.58
C ASP A 1015 37.06 5.08 -16.41
N ALA A 1016 37.12 4.36 -15.29
CA ALA A 1016 38.12 3.28 -15.09
C ALA A 1016 37.75 1.96 -15.81
N ALA A 1017 36.52 1.87 -16.35
CA ALA A 1017 35.96 0.70 -16.99
C ALA A 1017 35.74 0.87 -18.52
N ARG A 1018 36.45 1.81 -19.16
CA ARG A 1018 36.37 2.10 -20.60
C ARG A 1018 37.74 2.13 -21.28
#